data_AF-A0A7C8PBF9-F1
#
_entry.id   AF-A0A7C8PBF9-F1
#
_cell.length_a   1.000
_cell.length_b   1.000
_cell.length_c   1.000
_cell.angle_alpha   90.00
_cell.angle_beta   90.00
_cell.angle_gamma   90.00
#
_symmetry.space_group_name_H-M   'P 1'
#
loop_
_entity.id
_entity.type
_entity.pdbx_description
1 polymer ?
#
loop_
_entity_poly.entity_id
_entity_poly.type
_entity_poly.pdbx_seq_one_letter_code
_entity_poly.pdbx_strand_id
1 'polypeptide(L)'
;MRAVSIGAAACLAAVVQAELSKIVKVDVASQQFIDAEGRSRHFHGTNMVKKRFPFHEDIENFVPGYSVVDRDIQFLKDLNVNCVRLGVHWAGVEPVRGEYNQTYLDVTTHIIKKFEENGIYTMIDQHQDVWAAQTCGHGAPLWFVKKDWVKPAHRMPYPQKAPFAVDANGVPSDEDCNSIDWAVSYLDFAPANAFGRLYNNYDGLGDAWAAYWKVLAKEYGQYTGVMGYDLMNEPWVGDHHANPLLLIPGVADRENMEPLWNKGNDAIRQVDDTTIVMFEGSTYDILAGFNNVPGGDGSKTAHSYHYYKPPQISGIETTIKNRIKDATRLKTGGILTEFEMWGSSTAGPLEAVRVADKYLQSWTAWSYEELFDRSNMTSVPYPHLARVYARTFVEATAGITKATYFEDSTGRYWVSWTANTAIKAPGLIRIVPKSYYPDGIRIITEPPNVIKWKSENENVIQLHYTDKAVNGQLITASVQPLFPTGPIMNSASGGKCMDVFNATVLPNNPVILFKCTGPDWNQVWKFKQGTIQLAFDKDNASGKYCLDTKPGIPGDLFLDVVLNPCKTGKASQQWKTTPTGNIVNIASGYCIDINASNYKDGTKLLAYTCGNKQKNQVWSLPNGVDGVWSIRV
;
A
#
# COMPACT_ATOMS: atom_id res chain seq x y z
N MET A 1 33.79 -16.69 -48.28
CA MET A 1 32.91 -17.44 -47.36
C MET A 1 33.75 -18.32 -46.47
N ARG A 2 33.91 -17.97 -45.19
CA ARG A 2 34.24 -18.92 -44.11
C ARG A 2 33.74 -18.30 -42.82
N ALA A 3 32.64 -18.84 -42.34
CA ALA A 3 32.03 -18.49 -41.07
C ALA A 3 32.94 -18.95 -39.93
N VAL A 4 33.12 -18.09 -38.93
CA VAL A 4 33.61 -18.47 -37.61
C VAL A 4 32.49 -18.09 -36.64
N SER A 5 31.87 -19.10 -36.06
CA SER A 5 31.01 -19.01 -34.89
C SER A 5 31.74 -19.60 -33.69
N ILE A 6 31.13 -19.41 -32.50
CA ILE A 6 31.52 -19.80 -31.14
C ILE A 6 32.27 -18.64 -30.44
N GLY A 7 31.78 -18.02 -29.37
CA GLY A 7 30.63 -18.30 -28.51
C GLY A 7 30.94 -17.67 -27.15
N ALA A 8 30.30 -16.55 -26.81
CA ALA A 8 30.41 -15.94 -25.48
C ALA A 8 29.25 -16.48 -24.63
N ALA A 9 29.54 -17.45 -23.77
CA ALA A 9 28.62 -17.87 -22.73
C ALA A 9 28.55 -16.75 -21.67
N ALA A 10 27.48 -15.96 -21.71
CA ALA A 10 27.15 -15.07 -20.60
C ALA A 10 26.63 -15.93 -19.44
N CYS A 11 27.42 -16.05 -18.37
CA CYS A 11 26.93 -16.50 -17.08
C CYS A 11 25.92 -15.47 -16.56
N LEU A 12 24.63 -15.73 -16.76
CA LEU A 12 23.57 -15.14 -15.95
C LEU A 12 23.73 -15.69 -14.53
N ALA A 13 24.39 -14.93 -13.66
CA ALA A 13 24.26 -15.15 -12.23
C ALA A 13 22.79 -14.87 -11.89
N ALA A 14 22.02 -15.93 -11.61
CA ALA A 14 20.72 -15.78 -10.97
C ALA A 14 20.95 -15.02 -9.67
N VAL A 15 20.39 -13.81 -9.57
CA VAL A 15 20.34 -13.08 -8.31
C VAL A 15 19.48 -13.93 -7.39
N VAL A 16 20.10 -14.63 -6.45
CA VAL A 16 19.38 -15.34 -5.38
C VAL A 16 18.71 -14.26 -4.55
N GLN A 17 17.43 -13.99 -4.85
CA GLN A 17 16.56 -13.19 -4.01
C GLN A 17 16.54 -13.84 -2.63
N ALA A 18 16.63 -13.08 -1.53
CA ALA A 18 16.50 -13.70 -0.22
C ALA A 18 15.10 -14.33 -0.15
N GLU A 19 15.04 -15.61 0.19
CA GLU A 19 13.77 -16.33 0.33
C GLU A 19 12.88 -15.60 1.35
N LEU A 20 11.57 -15.55 1.05
CA LEU A 20 10.59 -15.05 2.02
C LEU A 20 10.73 -15.84 3.33
N SER A 21 10.51 -15.18 4.46
CA SER A 21 10.45 -15.86 5.76
C SER A 21 8.99 -16.09 6.16
N LYS A 22 8.64 -17.32 6.55
CA LYS A 22 7.26 -17.67 6.94
C LYS A 22 6.80 -16.80 8.10
N ILE A 23 5.57 -16.29 8.04
CA ILE A 23 4.95 -15.60 9.18
C ILE A 23 4.45 -16.67 10.15
N VAL A 24 4.93 -16.64 11.39
CA VAL A 24 4.72 -17.75 12.33
C VAL A 24 3.86 -17.37 13.53
N LYS A 25 3.73 -16.07 13.83
CA LYS A 25 2.88 -15.59 14.91
C LYS A 25 2.59 -14.10 14.80
N VAL A 26 1.66 -13.64 15.63
CA VAL A 26 1.51 -12.25 16.03
C VAL A 26 2.09 -12.08 17.45
N ASP A 27 2.96 -11.10 17.64
CA ASP A 27 3.36 -10.68 18.97
C ASP A 27 2.24 -9.82 19.59
N VAL A 28 1.43 -10.43 20.46
CA VAL A 28 0.22 -9.81 21.02
C VAL A 28 0.48 -8.54 21.84
N ALA A 29 1.70 -8.34 22.32
CA ALA A 29 2.09 -7.14 23.07
C ALA A 29 2.37 -5.94 22.15
N SER A 30 3.08 -6.15 21.04
CA SER A 30 3.36 -5.11 20.05
C SER A 30 2.36 -5.05 18.90
N GLN A 31 1.49 -6.06 18.78
CA GLN A 31 0.51 -6.25 17.70
C GLN A 31 1.16 -6.42 16.32
N GLN A 32 2.41 -6.88 16.26
CA GLN A 32 3.18 -7.03 15.02
C GLN A 32 3.24 -8.49 14.58
N PHE A 33 3.17 -8.71 13.27
CA PHE A 33 3.44 -10.02 12.68
C PHE A 33 4.92 -10.35 12.83
N ILE A 34 5.23 -11.57 13.25
CA ILE A 34 6.58 -12.05 13.48
C ILE A 34 6.87 -13.20 12.52
N ASP A 35 7.98 -13.10 11.80
CA ASP A 35 8.45 -14.16 10.91
C ASP A 35 9.28 -15.24 11.63
N ALA A 36 9.60 -16.32 10.93
CA ALA A 36 10.35 -17.46 11.46
C ALA A 36 11.77 -17.07 11.93
N GLU A 37 12.31 -15.95 11.43
CA GLU A 37 13.59 -15.38 11.86
C GLU A 37 13.45 -14.51 13.12
N GLY A 38 12.22 -14.28 13.60
CA GLY A 38 11.91 -13.46 14.76
C GLY A 38 11.78 -11.97 14.47
N ARG A 39 11.78 -11.55 13.20
CA ARG A 39 11.66 -10.13 12.80
C ARG A 39 10.21 -9.67 12.84
N SER A 40 9.99 -8.42 13.21
CA SER A 40 8.67 -7.80 13.03
C SER A 40 8.47 -7.41 11.57
N ARG A 41 7.35 -7.85 10.98
CA ARG A 41 7.01 -7.65 9.56
C ARG A 41 5.83 -6.71 9.38
N HIS A 42 5.89 -5.93 8.30
CA HIS A 42 4.87 -4.97 7.90
C HIS A 42 4.54 -5.19 6.42
N PHE A 43 3.27 -5.06 6.07
CA PHE A 43 2.77 -5.43 4.75
C PHE A 43 1.99 -4.30 4.12
N HIS A 44 2.42 -3.89 2.92
CA HIS A 44 1.76 -2.91 2.07
C HIS A 44 1.42 -3.61 0.75
N GLY A 45 0.15 -3.63 0.38
CA GLY A 45 -0.30 -4.47 -0.71
C GLY A 45 -1.57 -4.02 -1.41
N THR A 46 -2.08 -4.92 -2.23
CA THR A 46 -3.28 -4.71 -3.04
C THR A 46 -4.16 -5.96 -3.04
N ASN A 47 -5.44 -5.78 -3.34
CA ASN A 47 -6.38 -6.87 -3.57
C ASN A 47 -6.31 -7.29 -5.05
N MET A 48 -6.36 -8.60 -5.30
CA MET A 48 -6.53 -9.20 -6.63
C MET A 48 -7.65 -10.23 -6.53
N VAL A 49 -8.83 -9.88 -7.03
CA VAL A 49 -10.06 -10.63 -6.80
C VAL A 49 -10.90 -10.68 -8.08
N LYS A 50 -10.81 -11.80 -8.79
CA LYS A 50 -11.71 -12.07 -9.92
C LYS A 50 -13.04 -12.67 -9.47
N LYS A 51 -14.07 -11.83 -9.39
CA LYS A 51 -15.41 -12.19 -8.87
C LYS A 51 -16.26 -13.06 -9.80
N ARG A 52 -15.91 -13.14 -11.08
CA ARG A 52 -16.65 -13.90 -12.11
C ARG A 52 -15.85 -15.11 -12.58
N PHE A 53 -16.56 -16.12 -13.09
CA PHE A 53 -15.95 -17.30 -13.70
C PHE A 53 -14.87 -16.91 -14.72
N PRO A 54 -13.66 -17.51 -14.68
CA PRO A 54 -13.28 -18.72 -13.94
C PRO A 54 -12.82 -18.50 -12.48
N PHE A 55 -13.06 -17.33 -11.88
CA PHE A 55 -12.76 -17.00 -10.48
C PHE A 55 -11.28 -16.97 -10.08
N HIS A 56 -10.38 -16.91 -11.07
CA HIS A 56 -8.95 -16.75 -10.89
C HIS A 56 -8.35 -15.86 -11.99
N GLU A 57 -7.24 -15.21 -11.67
CA GLU A 57 -6.50 -14.38 -12.62
C GLU A 57 -5.94 -15.18 -13.80
N ASP A 58 -5.81 -14.54 -14.96
CA ASP A 58 -5.16 -15.15 -16.12
C ASP A 58 -3.66 -15.37 -15.83
N ILE A 59 -3.17 -16.57 -16.09
CA ILE A 59 -1.77 -16.95 -15.83
C ILE A 59 -0.94 -17.08 -17.11
N GLU A 60 -1.55 -16.90 -18.27
CA GLU A 60 -0.91 -17.08 -19.59
C GLU A 60 -0.74 -15.75 -20.31
N ASN A 61 -1.75 -14.89 -20.25
CA ASN A 61 -1.84 -13.65 -20.99
C ASN A 61 -1.91 -12.46 -20.04
N PHE A 62 -1.25 -11.37 -20.44
CA PHE A 62 -1.45 -10.10 -19.75
C PHE A 62 -2.86 -9.57 -20.04
N VAL A 63 -3.67 -9.46 -18.99
CA VAL A 63 -5.00 -8.86 -18.99
C VAL A 63 -4.96 -7.73 -17.95
N PRO A 64 -5.06 -6.45 -18.36
CA PRO A 64 -4.97 -5.32 -17.43
C PRO A 64 -5.88 -5.51 -16.20
N GLY A 65 -5.27 -5.63 -15.02
CA GLY A 65 -5.96 -5.83 -13.75
C GLY A 65 -6.39 -7.27 -13.43
N TYR A 66 -6.38 -8.19 -14.40
CA TYR A 66 -6.95 -9.53 -14.28
C TYR A 66 -6.00 -10.67 -14.69
N SER A 67 -4.70 -10.44 -14.57
CA SER A 67 -3.66 -11.42 -14.82
C SER A 67 -2.58 -11.40 -13.75
N VAL A 68 -1.87 -12.52 -13.64
CA VAL A 68 -0.64 -12.65 -12.85
C VAL A 68 0.43 -13.25 -13.74
N VAL A 69 0.99 -12.41 -14.61
CA VAL A 69 2.15 -12.75 -15.46
C VAL A 69 3.36 -11.88 -15.09
N ASP A 70 4.52 -12.09 -15.74
CA ASP A 70 5.76 -11.34 -15.42
C ASP A 70 5.58 -9.82 -15.51
N ARG A 71 4.70 -9.37 -16.40
CA ARG A 71 4.37 -7.95 -16.53
C ARG A 71 3.66 -7.41 -15.29
N ASP A 72 2.71 -8.16 -14.73
CA ASP A 72 2.03 -7.78 -13.48
C ASP A 72 3.00 -7.78 -12.32
N ILE A 73 3.86 -8.78 -12.23
CA ILE A 73 4.93 -8.83 -11.22
C ILE A 73 5.83 -7.59 -11.30
N GLN A 74 6.19 -7.14 -12.51
CA GLN A 74 6.98 -5.91 -12.64
C GLN A 74 6.18 -4.68 -12.18
N PHE A 75 4.88 -4.60 -12.44
CA PHE A 75 4.05 -3.51 -11.92
C PHE A 75 3.97 -3.55 -10.40
N LEU A 76 3.77 -4.71 -9.78
CA LEU A 76 3.77 -4.86 -8.32
C LEU A 76 5.11 -4.44 -7.69
N LYS A 77 6.24 -4.75 -8.34
CA LYS A 77 7.58 -4.27 -7.93
C LYS A 77 7.71 -2.74 -8.05
N ASP A 78 7.19 -2.15 -9.13
CA ASP A 78 7.21 -0.71 -9.35
C ASP A 78 6.31 0.05 -8.36
N LEU A 79 5.19 -0.55 -7.95
CA LEU A 79 4.32 -0.10 -6.86
C LEU A 79 4.95 -0.31 -5.47
N ASN A 80 6.03 -1.09 -5.41
CA ASN A 80 6.75 -1.46 -4.20
C ASN A 80 5.89 -2.20 -3.16
N VAL A 81 4.90 -2.98 -3.60
CA VAL A 81 4.10 -3.81 -2.70
C VAL A 81 4.86 -5.08 -2.29
N ASN A 82 4.51 -5.64 -1.13
CA ASN A 82 5.04 -6.91 -0.64
C ASN A 82 3.96 -7.91 -0.20
N CYS A 83 2.69 -7.60 -0.37
CA CYS A 83 1.61 -8.57 -0.18
C CYS A 83 0.48 -8.38 -1.20
N VAL A 84 -0.25 -9.46 -1.45
CA VAL A 84 -1.49 -9.49 -2.22
C VAL A 84 -2.56 -10.21 -1.38
N ARG A 85 -3.72 -9.56 -1.23
CA ARG A 85 -4.96 -10.21 -0.78
C ARG A 85 -5.59 -10.88 -2.00
N LEU A 86 -5.44 -12.19 -2.10
CA LEU A 86 -5.86 -12.98 -3.26
C LEU A 86 -7.23 -13.60 -2.98
N GLY A 87 -8.21 -13.21 -3.78
CA GLY A 87 -9.56 -13.75 -3.68
C GLY A 87 -9.66 -15.20 -4.17
N VAL A 88 -10.06 -16.10 -3.29
CA VAL A 88 -10.27 -17.53 -3.54
C VAL A 88 -11.74 -17.86 -3.29
N HIS A 89 -12.52 -17.96 -4.37
CA HIS A 89 -13.96 -18.10 -4.28
C HIS A 89 -14.36 -19.54 -3.92
N TRP A 90 -15.26 -19.71 -2.95
CA TRP A 90 -15.79 -21.04 -2.60
C TRP A 90 -16.44 -21.73 -3.80
N ALA A 91 -17.12 -20.97 -4.66
CA ALA A 91 -17.67 -21.46 -5.92
C ALA A 91 -16.63 -22.07 -6.88
N GLY A 92 -15.40 -21.55 -6.89
CA GLY A 92 -14.29 -22.11 -7.68
C GLY A 92 -13.72 -23.39 -7.08
N VAL A 93 -13.64 -23.44 -5.74
CA VAL A 93 -13.02 -24.55 -4.99
C VAL A 93 -13.93 -25.76 -4.85
N GLU A 94 -15.23 -25.56 -4.61
CA GLU A 94 -16.21 -26.63 -4.37
C GLU A 94 -17.45 -26.41 -5.25
N PRO A 95 -17.34 -26.52 -6.58
CA PRO A 95 -18.46 -26.29 -7.50
C PRO A 95 -19.57 -27.33 -7.33
N VAL A 96 -19.26 -28.52 -6.80
CA VAL A 96 -20.20 -29.57 -6.40
C VAL A 96 -19.92 -29.92 -4.95
N ARG A 97 -20.98 -30.03 -4.13
CA ARG A 97 -20.85 -30.22 -2.68
C ARG A 97 -20.06 -31.49 -2.35
N GLY A 98 -18.98 -31.34 -1.61
CA GLY A 98 -18.04 -32.40 -1.23
C GLY A 98 -17.02 -32.78 -2.30
N GLU A 99 -17.06 -32.17 -3.49
CA GLU A 99 -16.16 -32.43 -4.60
C GLU A 99 -15.32 -31.19 -4.91
N TYR A 100 -14.04 -31.24 -4.54
CA TYR A 100 -13.12 -30.10 -4.67
C TYR A 100 -12.45 -30.08 -6.05
N ASN A 101 -12.43 -28.89 -6.66
CA ASN A 101 -11.88 -28.66 -7.99
C ASN A 101 -10.36 -28.50 -7.96
N GLN A 102 -9.64 -29.61 -8.17
CA GLN A 102 -8.18 -29.58 -8.17
C GLN A 102 -7.59 -28.66 -9.25
N THR A 103 -8.21 -28.55 -10.43
CA THR A 103 -7.74 -27.65 -11.50
C THR A 103 -7.73 -26.19 -11.03
N TYR A 104 -8.78 -25.76 -10.32
CA TYR A 104 -8.83 -24.41 -9.75
C TYR A 104 -7.76 -24.22 -8.67
N LEU A 105 -7.61 -25.21 -7.77
CA LEU A 105 -6.59 -25.20 -6.73
C LEU A 105 -5.16 -25.09 -7.31
N ASP A 106 -4.88 -25.83 -8.39
CA ASP A 106 -3.58 -25.84 -9.06
C ASP A 106 -3.26 -24.49 -9.72
N VAL A 107 -4.25 -23.84 -10.34
CA VAL A 107 -4.08 -22.49 -10.92
C VAL A 107 -3.81 -21.45 -9.82
N THR A 108 -4.57 -21.47 -8.73
CA THR A 108 -4.30 -20.57 -7.59
C THR A 108 -2.94 -20.87 -6.95
N THR A 109 -2.52 -22.14 -6.87
CA THR A 109 -1.16 -22.53 -6.47
C THR A 109 -0.10 -21.93 -7.39
N HIS A 110 -0.31 -21.91 -8.71
CA HIS A 110 0.61 -21.27 -9.65
C HIS A 110 0.75 -19.77 -9.36
N ILE A 111 -0.36 -19.08 -9.10
CA ILE A 111 -0.39 -17.65 -8.74
C ILE A 111 0.38 -17.41 -7.42
N ILE A 112 0.10 -18.18 -6.37
CA ILE A 112 0.78 -18.08 -5.06
C ILE A 112 2.29 -18.26 -5.22
N LYS A 113 2.73 -19.29 -5.95
CA LYS A 113 4.16 -19.53 -6.21
C LYS A 113 4.81 -18.37 -6.95
N LYS A 114 4.13 -17.81 -7.95
CA LYS A 114 4.66 -16.67 -8.71
C LYS A 114 4.85 -15.43 -7.83
N PHE A 115 3.97 -15.19 -6.87
CA PHE A 115 4.15 -14.14 -5.86
C PHE A 115 5.32 -14.47 -4.92
N GLU A 116 5.38 -15.69 -4.39
CA GLU A 116 6.45 -16.14 -3.47
C GLU A 116 7.84 -16.01 -4.10
N GLU A 117 8.02 -16.48 -5.33
CA GLU A 117 9.26 -16.38 -6.12
C GLU A 117 9.71 -14.93 -6.35
N ASN A 118 8.81 -13.96 -6.20
CA ASN A 118 9.07 -12.54 -6.38
C ASN A 118 9.06 -11.75 -5.07
N GLY A 119 9.03 -12.43 -3.92
CA GLY A 119 9.10 -11.78 -2.61
C GLY A 119 7.80 -11.05 -2.23
N ILE A 120 6.66 -11.57 -2.68
CA ILE A 120 5.33 -11.04 -2.38
C ILE A 120 4.55 -12.10 -1.59
N TYR A 121 4.06 -11.73 -0.41
CA TYR A 121 3.19 -12.60 0.39
C TYR A 121 1.79 -12.69 -0.20
N THR A 122 1.13 -13.81 0.01
CA THR A 122 -0.28 -14.00 -0.31
C THR A 122 -1.08 -14.18 0.97
N MET A 123 -2.13 -13.37 1.11
CA MET A 123 -3.21 -13.58 2.05
C MET A 123 -4.37 -14.20 1.28
N ILE A 124 -4.81 -15.38 1.69
CA ILE A 124 -5.88 -16.12 1.02
C ILE A 124 -7.20 -15.62 1.58
N ASP A 125 -8.00 -14.99 0.73
CA ASP A 125 -9.27 -14.39 1.10
C ASP A 125 -10.42 -15.20 0.54
N GLN A 126 -11.29 -15.73 1.42
CA GLN A 126 -12.57 -16.25 0.98
C GLN A 126 -13.48 -15.07 0.64
N HIS A 127 -13.34 -14.61 -0.60
CA HIS A 127 -14.08 -13.46 -1.07
C HIS A 127 -15.55 -13.80 -1.33
N GLN A 128 -16.42 -12.87 -0.97
CA GLN A 128 -17.84 -12.89 -1.29
C GLN A 128 -18.40 -11.47 -1.29
N ASP A 129 -19.42 -11.25 -2.10
CA ASP A 129 -20.25 -10.04 -2.08
C ASP A 129 -21.70 -10.47 -2.19
N VAL A 130 -22.57 -10.10 -1.25
CA VAL A 130 -23.98 -10.52 -1.25
C VAL A 130 -24.11 -12.05 -1.41
N TRP A 131 -23.11 -12.78 -0.89
CA TRP A 131 -22.98 -14.22 -0.78
C TRP A 131 -22.89 -15.08 -2.05
N ALA A 132 -23.83 -15.00 -3.00
CA ALA A 132 -23.95 -15.98 -4.08
C ALA A 132 -24.60 -15.39 -5.36
N ALA A 133 -24.41 -16.06 -6.49
CA ALA A 133 -25.01 -15.63 -7.77
C ALA A 133 -26.54 -15.57 -7.71
N GLN A 134 -27.20 -16.50 -7.00
CA GLN A 134 -28.66 -16.50 -6.79
C GLN A 134 -29.18 -15.28 -6.02
N THR A 135 -28.30 -14.54 -5.34
CA THR A 135 -28.61 -13.33 -4.58
C THR A 135 -28.00 -12.08 -5.23
N CYS A 136 -27.74 -12.11 -6.54
CA CYS A 136 -27.06 -11.03 -7.29
C CYS A 136 -25.64 -10.73 -6.78
N GLY A 137 -25.01 -11.71 -6.15
CA GLY A 137 -23.69 -11.63 -5.53
C GLY A 137 -22.69 -12.64 -6.08
N HIS A 138 -21.62 -12.86 -5.33
CA HIS A 138 -20.53 -13.78 -5.64
C HIS A 138 -19.99 -14.41 -4.35
N GLY A 139 -19.29 -15.54 -4.48
CA GLY A 139 -18.61 -16.19 -3.36
C GLY A 139 -18.97 -17.67 -3.23
N ALA A 140 -20.19 -17.96 -2.79
CA ALA A 140 -20.68 -19.30 -2.52
C ALA A 140 -21.08 -20.06 -3.81
N PRO A 141 -20.92 -21.40 -3.84
CA PRO A 141 -21.27 -22.23 -4.99
C PRO A 141 -22.78 -22.30 -5.23
N LEU A 142 -23.18 -22.63 -6.48
CA LEU A 142 -24.59 -22.71 -6.89
C LEU A 142 -25.40 -23.74 -6.09
N TRP A 143 -24.79 -24.79 -5.54
CA TRP A 143 -25.51 -25.77 -4.71
C TRP A 143 -25.91 -25.22 -3.34
N PHE A 144 -25.35 -24.07 -2.92
CA PHE A 144 -25.60 -23.48 -1.60
C PHE A 144 -27.02 -22.92 -1.51
N VAL A 145 -27.36 -21.87 -2.26
CA VAL A 145 -28.63 -21.14 -2.11
C VAL A 145 -29.76 -21.85 -2.86
N LYS A 146 -30.82 -22.23 -2.13
CA LYS A 146 -32.01 -22.88 -2.71
C LYS A 146 -33.18 -21.89 -2.82
N LYS A 147 -33.88 -21.92 -3.96
CA LYS A 147 -34.97 -20.98 -4.30
C LYS A 147 -36.21 -21.05 -3.39
N ASP A 148 -36.34 -22.12 -2.62
CA ASP A 148 -37.47 -22.44 -1.74
C ASP A 148 -37.17 -22.13 -0.26
N TRP A 149 -35.97 -21.65 0.06
CA TRP A 149 -35.61 -21.19 1.39
C TRP A 149 -36.37 -19.95 1.85
N VAL A 150 -36.81 -19.13 0.89
CA VAL A 150 -37.66 -17.97 1.10
C VAL A 150 -38.96 -18.13 0.33
N LYS A 151 -40.03 -17.48 0.82
CA LYS A 151 -41.33 -17.44 0.14
C LYS A 151 -41.16 -16.84 -1.26
N PRO A 152 -41.97 -17.24 -2.27
CA PRO A 152 -41.87 -16.66 -3.62
C PRO A 152 -41.90 -15.13 -3.66
N ALA A 153 -42.70 -14.49 -2.78
CA ALA A 153 -42.78 -13.04 -2.66
C ALA A 153 -41.54 -12.37 -2.02
N HIS A 154 -40.68 -13.13 -1.34
CA HIS A 154 -39.48 -12.65 -0.65
C HIS A 154 -38.18 -13.09 -1.35
N ARG A 155 -38.29 -13.61 -2.57
CA ARG A 155 -37.10 -13.91 -3.39
C ARG A 155 -36.39 -12.61 -3.78
N MET A 156 -35.12 -12.74 -4.17
CA MET A 156 -34.30 -11.62 -4.63
C MET A 156 -35.06 -10.78 -5.66
N PRO A 157 -35.12 -9.44 -5.53
CA PRO A 157 -34.43 -8.57 -4.59
C PRO A 157 -35.37 -7.96 -3.54
N TYR A 158 -36.33 -8.71 -2.99
CA TYR A 158 -37.29 -8.14 -2.04
C TYR A 158 -36.59 -7.79 -0.71
N PRO A 159 -36.78 -6.58 -0.14
CA PRO A 159 -37.86 -5.62 -0.44
C PRO A 159 -37.57 -4.50 -1.44
N GLN A 160 -36.39 -4.42 -2.05
CA GLN A 160 -36.06 -3.35 -3.00
C GLN A 160 -37.02 -3.30 -4.20
N LYS A 161 -37.35 -4.46 -4.76
CA LYS A 161 -38.29 -4.61 -5.89
C LYS A 161 -39.11 -5.90 -5.78
N ALA A 162 -40.04 -6.06 -6.72
CA ALA A 162 -40.69 -7.34 -6.95
C ALA A 162 -39.65 -8.41 -7.33
N PRO A 163 -39.83 -9.67 -6.89
CA PRO A 163 -38.90 -10.76 -7.19
C PRO A 163 -38.57 -10.92 -8.67
N PHE A 164 -37.29 -11.15 -8.96
CA PHE A 164 -36.81 -11.37 -10.32
C PHE A 164 -37.23 -12.73 -10.89
N ALA A 165 -37.31 -12.78 -12.22
CA ALA A 165 -37.23 -14.04 -12.93
C ALA A 165 -35.82 -14.62 -12.78
N VAL A 166 -35.72 -15.95 -12.78
CA VAL A 166 -34.45 -16.66 -12.58
C VAL A 166 -34.32 -17.80 -13.56
N ASP A 167 -33.08 -18.20 -13.85
CA ASP A 167 -32.77 -19.36 -14.66
C ASP A 167 -33.03 -20.69 -13.92
N ALA A 168 -32.59 -21.81 -14.52
CA ALA A 168 -32.74 -23.14 -13.94
C ALA A 168 -31.97 -23.32 -12.61
N ASN A 169 -30.90 -22.55 -12.40
CA ASN A 169 -30.07 -22.55 -11.20
C ASN A 169 -30.57 -21.55 -10.13
N GLY A 170 -31.63 -20.79 -10.43
CA GLY A 170 -32.14 -19.77 -9.53
C GLY A 170 -31.35 -18.46 -9.58
N VAL A 171 -30.57 -18.23 -10.64
CA VAL A 171 -29.75 -17.03 -10.83
C VAL A 171 -30.55 -15.97 -11.62
N PRO A 172 -30.70 -14.74 -11.10
CA PRO A 172 -31.26 -13.62 -11.86
C PRO A 172 -30.33 -13.17 -13.00
N SER A 173 -30.85 -12.40 -13.96
CA SER A 173 -30.03 -11.88 -15.05
C SER A 173 -29.09 -10.76 -14.58
N ASP A 174 -27.96 -10.56 -15.28
CA ASP A 174 -27.05 -9.43 -15.03
C ASP A 174 -27.79 -8.08 -15.14
N GLU A 175 -28.73 -7.95 -16.08
CA GLU A 175 -29.55 -6.74 -16.22
C GLU A 175 -30.41 -6.47 -14.99
N ASP A 176 -31.07 -7.51 -14.47
CA ASP A 176 -31.88 -7.42 -13.25
C ASP A 176 -31.02 -7.03 -12.05
N CYS A 177 -29.89 -7.71 -11.85
CA CYS A 177 -28.97 -7.43 -10.75
C CYS A 177 -28.33 -6.03 -10.83
N ASN A 178 -28.06 -5.52 -12.03
CA ASN A 178 -27.59 -4.15 -12.22
C ASN A 178 -28.69 -3.09 -12.07
N SER A 179 -29.95 -3.49 -11.92
CA SER A 179 -31.08 -2.58 -11.78
C SER A 179 -31.38 -2.18 -10.32
N ILE A 180 -30.71 -2.79 -9.34
CA ILE A 180 -30.91 -2.58 -7.90
C ILE A 180 -29.67 -1.97 -7.25
N ASP A 181 -29.81 -1.53 -6.01
CA ASP A 181 -28.66 -1.08 -5.24
C ASP A 181 -27.94 -2.30 -4.64
N TRP A 182 -26.73 -2.55 -5.15
CA TRP A 182 -25.93 -3.69 -4.73
C TRP A 182 -25.61 -3.68 -3.23
N ALA A 183 -25.26 -2.52 -2.66
CA ALA A 183 -24.92 -2.42 -1.24
C ALA A 183 -26.15 -2.64 -0.35
N VAL A 184 -27.32 -2.14 -0.76
CA VAL A 184 -28.59 -2.36 -0.05
C VAL A 184 -29.05 -3.82 -0.13
N SER A 185 -28.57 -4.59 -1.11
CA SER A 185 -28.97 -5.99 -1.29
C SER A 185 -28.63 -6.88 -0.10
N TYR A 186 -27.66 -6.52 0.74
CA TYR A 186 -27.43 -7.21 2.01
C TYR A 186 -28.64 -7.20 2.95
N LEU A 187 -29.52 -6.20 2.83
CA LEU A 187 -30.76 -6.08 3.60
C LEU A 187 -31.93 -6.89 3.00
N ASP A 188 -31.75 -7.53 1.84
CA ASP A 188 -32.80 -8.34 1.23
C ASP A 188 -33.01 -9.67 1.97
N PHE A 189 -34.22 -10.21 1.86
CA PHE A 189 -34.61 -11.45 2.56
C PHE A 189 -33.75 -12.65 2.15
N ALA A 190 -33.47 -12.79 0.85
CA ALA A 190 -32.75 -13.93 0.30
C ALA A 190 -31.30 -14.04 0.83
N PRO A 191 -30.44 -13.00 0.72
CA PRO A 191 -29.09 -13.04 1.26
C PRO A 191 -29.08 -13.15 2.80
N ALA A 192 -29.92 -12.39 3.51
CA ALA A 192 -30.03 -12.50 4.98
C ALA A 192 -30.31 -13.94 5.43
N ASN A 193 -31.26 -14.61 4.77
CA ASN A 193 -31.60 -15.99 5.09
C ASN A 193 -30.45 -16.96 4.74
N ALA A 194 -29.74 -16.75 3.63
CA ALA A 194 -28.59 -17.57 3.26
C ALA A 194 -27.46 -17.48 4.30
N PHE A 195 -27.09 -16.27 4.74
CA PHE A 195 -26.13 -16.08 5.83
C PHE A 195 -26.61 -16.70 7.14
N GLY A 196 -27.89 -16.49 7.51
CA GLY A 196 -28.46 -17.11 8.72
C GLY A 196 -28.38 -18.64 8.71
N ARG A 197 -28.54 -19.28 7.55
CA ARG A 197 -28.40 -20.73 7.38
C ARG A 197 -26.96 -21.21 7.47
N LEU A 198 -26.00 -20.43 6.95
CA LEU A 198 -24.57 -20.68 7.13
C LEU A 198 -24.23 -20.74 8.62
N TYR A 199 -24.53 -19.66 9.35
CA TYR A 199 -24.17 -19.51 10.77
C TYR A 199 -24.84 -20.55 11.67
N ASN A 200 -26.11 -20.87 11.41
CA ASN A 200 -26.84 -21.90 12.16
C ASN A 200 -26.50 -23.34 11.73
N ASN A 201 -25.52 -23.53 10.83
CA ASN A 201 -25.15 -24.83 10.27
C ASN A 201 -26.33 -25.62 9.70
N TYR A 202 -27.32 -24.92 9.14
CA TYR A 202 -28.49 -25.55 8.54
C TYR A 202 -28.03 -26.48 7.41
N ASP A 203 -28.56 -27.71 7.34
CA ASP A 203 -28.18 -28.68 6.31
C ASP A 203 -26.64 -28.93 6.25
N GLY A 204 -25.90 -28.71 7.34
CA GLY A 204 -24.44 -28.87 7.40
C GLY A 204 -23.64 -27.83 6.60
N LEU A 205 -24.20 -26.63 6.34
CA LEU A 205 -23.54 -25.61 5.53
C LEU A 205 -22.30 -25.01 6.20
N GLY A 206 -22.33 -24.80 7.51
CA GLY A 206 -21.16 -24.35 8.28
C GLY A 206 -20.07 -25.43 8.35
N ASP A 207 -20.46 -26.71 8.37
CA ASP A 207 -19.51 -27.84 8.27
C ASP A 207 -18.84 -27.89 6.89
N ALA A 208 -19.60 -27.65 5.81
CA ALA A 208 -19.06 -27.58 4.46
C ALA A 208 -18.08 -26.40 4.30
N TRP A 209 -18.43 -25.23 4.85
CA TRP A 209 -17.54 -24.05 4.85
C TRP A 209 -16.23 -24.33 5.63
N ALA A 210 -16.31 -25.01 6.77
CA ALA A 210 -15.12 -25.41 7.53
C ALA A 210 -14.27 -26.46 6.78
N ALA A 211 -14.92 -27.40 6.06
CA ALA A 211 -14.23 -28.37 5.22
C ALA A 211 -13.51 -27.71 4.04
N TYR A 212 -14.13 -26.71 3.40
CA TYR A 212 -13.50 -25.84 2.41
C TYR A 212 -12.20 -25.21 2.94
N TRP A 213 -12.25 -24.63 4.14
CA TRP A 213 -11.07 -24.02 4.76
C TRP A 213 -9.96 -25.03 5.07
N LYS A 214 -10.33 -26.24 5.51
CA LYS A 214 -9.37 -27.33 5.69
C LYS A 214 -8.69 -27.73 4.38
N VAL A 215 -9.40 -27.73 3.25
CA VAL A 215 -8.81 -27.98 1.92
C VAL A 215 -7.81 -26.89 1.56
N LEU A 216 -8.19 -25.62 1.69
CA LEU A 216 -7.29 -24.50 1.38
C LEU A 216 -6.04 -24.50 2.26
N ALA A 217 -6.21 -24.74 3.57
CA ALA A 217 -5.08 -24.79 4.49
C ALA A 217 -4.13 -25.94 4.16
N LYS A 218 -4.66 -27.13 3.81
CA LYS A 218 -3.86 -28.27 3.38
C LYS A 218 -3.08 -27.98 2.09
N GLU A 219 -3.73 -27.32 1.12
CA GLU A 219 -3.13 -27.06 -0.18
C GLU A 219 -2.09 -25.93 -0.12
N TYR A 220 -2.41 -24.85 0.59
CA TYR A 220 -1.65 -23.60 0.52
C TYR A 220 -0.73 -23.35 1.72
N GLY A 221 -0.99 -23.92 2.90
CA GLY A 221 -0.20 -23.67 4.12
C GLY A 221 1.26 -24.14 4.07
N GLN A 222 1.59 -24.95 3.07
CA GLN A 222 2.97 -25.39 2.79
C GLN A 222 3.84 -24.29 2.15
N TYR A 223 3.24 -23.25 1.57
CA TYR A 223 3.97 -22.17 0.90
C TYR A 223 4.42 -21.11 1.90
N THR A 224 5.70 -20.72 1.82
CA THR A 224 6.32 -19.77 2.75
C THR A 224 5.72 -18.37 2.59
N GLY A 225 5.29 -18.03 1.38
CA GLY A 225 4.64 -16.77 1.03
C GLY A 225 3.20 -16.67 1.51
N VAL A 226 2.55 -17.75 1.95
CA VAL A 226 1.18 -17.67 2.49
C VAL A 226 1.24 -17.13 3.92
N MET A 227 0.86 -15.86 4.09
CA MET A 227 0.94 -15.17 5.38
C MET A 227 -0.29 -15.39 6.26
N GLY A 228 -1.44 -15.69 5.66
CA GLY A 228 -2.68 -15.87 6.42
C GLY A 228 -3.90 -16.28 5.59
N TYR A 229 -4.93 -16.69 6.32
CA TYR A 229 -6.25 -17.07 5.84
C TYR A 229 -7.28 -16.06 6.32
N ASP A 230 -7.79 -15.21 5.44
CA ASP A 230 -8.87 -14.26 5.72
C ASP A 230 -10.22 -14.96 5.55
N LEU A 231 -10.84 -15.29 6.69
CA LEU A 231 -11.89 -16.31 6.79
C LEU A 231 -13.13 -16.00 5.94
N MET A 232 -13.49 -14.73 5.82
CA MET A 232 -14.60 -14.28 5.00
C MET A 232 -14.54 -12.77 4.80
N ASN A 233 -14.53 -12.35 3.55
CA ASN A 233 -14.68 -10.94 3.19
C ASN A 233 -16.04 -10.39 3.67
N GLU A 234 -16.03 -9.25 4.35
CA GLU A 234 -17.23 -8.44 4.66
C GLU A 234 -18.44 -9.26 5.18
N PRO A 235 -18.30 -9.98 6.30
CA PRO A 235 -19.32 -10.89 6.75
C PRO A 235 -20.62 -10.15 7.11
N TRP A 236 -21.73 -10.56 6.49
CA TRP A 236 -23.03 -10.00 6.82
C TRP A 236 -23.61 -10.60 8.10
N VAL A 237 -24.49 -9.86 8.77
CA VAL A 237 -24.94 -10.17 10.12
C VAL A 237 -25.84 -11.40 10.27
N GLY A 238 -26.29 -12.00 9.16
CA GLY A 238 -27.21 -13.14 9.17
C GLY A 238 -28.66 -12.76 8.89
N ASP A 239 -29.59 -13.61 9.33
CA ASP A 239 -31.03 -13.44 9.09
C ASP A 239 -31.63 -12.38 10.02
N HIS A 240 -31.35 -11.12 9.70
CA HIS A 240 -31.83 -9.95 10.44
C HIS A 240 -33.35 -9.73 10.29
N HIS A 241 -34.00 -10.36 9.30
CA HIS A 241 -35.46 -10.35 9.20
C HIS A 241 -36.09 -11.25 10.26
N ALA A 242 -35.47 -12.39 10.58
CA ALA A 242 -35.87 -13.24 11.68
C ALA A 242 -35.46 -12.67 13.05
N ASN A 243 -34.28 -12.05 13.14
CA ASN A 243 -33.78 -11.42 14.36
C ASN A 243 -33.17 -10.02 14.09
N PRO A 244 -33.95 -8.94 14.20
CA PRO A 244 -33.47 -7.58 13.93
C PRO A 244 -32.35 -7.09 14.85
N LEU A 245 -32.16 -7.71 16.03
CA LEU A 245 -31.07 -7.35 16.95
C LEU A 245 -29.68 -7.63 16.36
N LEU A 246 -29.59 -8.49 15.34
CA LEU A 246 -28.35 -8.75 14.62
C LEU A 246 -27.78 -7.50 13.94
N LEU A 247 -28.61 -6.48 13.66
CA LEU A 247 -28.17 -5.20 13.09
C LEU A 247 -27.53 -4.25 14.12
N ILE A 248 -27.57 -4.58 15.41
CA ILE A 248 -26.90 -3.81 16.44
C ILE A 248 -25.40 -4.13 16.37
N PRO A 249 -24.52 -3.11 16.28
CA PRO A 249 -23.09 -3.34 16.15
C PRO A 249 -22.51 -4.32 17.17
N GLY A 250 -21.73 -5.28 16.70
CA GLY A 250 -21.11 -6.35 17.48
C GLY A 250 -22.03 -7.47 17.98
N VAL A 251 -23.35 -7.41 17.77
CA VAL A 251 -24.22 -8.54 18.15
C VAL A 251 -23.96 -9.74 17.25
N ALA A 252 -23.97 -9.54 15.93
CA ALA A 252 -23.75 -10.63 14.98
C ALA A 252 -22.33 -11.22 15.05
N ASP A 253 -21.31 -10.40 15.30
CA ASP A 253 -19.94 -10.86 15.55
C ASP A 253 -19.92 -11.96 16.61
N ARG A 254 -20.59 -11.70 17.75
CA ARG A 254 -20.61 -12.61 18.89
C ARG A 254 -21.51 -13.83 18.68
N GLU A 255 -22.73 -13.60 18.20
CA GLU A 255 -23.75 -14.65 18.16
C GLU A 255 -23.60 -15.57 16.93
N ASN A 256 -23.21 -15.01 15.79
CA ASN A 256 -23.20 -15.71 14.50
C ASN A 256 -21.78 -16.01 14.00
N MET A 257 -20.90 -15.00 14.00
CA MET A 257 -19.59 -15.12 13.36
C MET A 257 -18.59 -15.87 14.24
N GLU A 258 -18.48 -15.56 15.53
CA GLU A 258 -17.54 -16.21 16.46
C GLU A 258 -17.65 -17.75 16.46
N PRO A 259 -18.86 -18.37 16.53
CA PRO A 259 -18.97 -19.83 16.46
C PRO A 259 -18.49 -20.42 15.13
N LEU A 260 -18.79 -19.75 14.01
CA LEU A 260 -18.35 -20.21 12.69
C LEU A 260 -16.83 -20.03 12.51
N TRP A 261 -16.26 -18.92 12.99
CA TRP A 261 -14.82 -18.67 12.96
C TRP A 261 -14.04 -19.69 13.78
N ASN A 262 -14.54 -20.05 14.96
CA ASN A 262 -13.97 -21.14 15.75
C ASN A 262 -14.02 -22.47 14.98
N LYS A 263 -15.15 -22.79 14.34
CA LYS A 263 -15.28 -24.00 13.51
C LYS A 263 -14.27 -24.02 12.35
N GLY A 264 -14.09 -22.89 11.65
CA GLY A 264 -13.11 -22.76 10.57
C GLY A 264 -11.68 -22.91 11.06
N ASN A 265 -11.32 -22.22 12.14
CA ASN A 265 -10.03 -22.36 12.79
C ASN A 265 -9.76 -23.83 13.17
N ASP A 266 -10.70 -24.50 13.82
CA ASP A 266 -10.52 -25.89 14.25
C ASP A 266 -10.32 -26.85 13.07
N ALA A 267 -10.94 -26.56 11.92
CA ALA A 267 -10.74 -27.32 10.69
C ALA A 267 -9.37 -27.04 10.06
N ILE A 268 -8.93 -25.78 10.03
CA ILE A 268 -7.60 -25.36 9.56
C ILE A 268 -6.50 -26.00 10.41
N ARG A 269 -6.62 -25.93 11.74
CA ARG A 269 -5.60 -26.42 12.68
C ARG A 269 -5.41 -27.94 12.67
N GLN A 270 -6.30 -28.69 12.03
CA GLN A 270 -6.08 -30.12 11.77
C GLN A 270 -4.98 -30.38 10.73
N VAL A 271 -4.63 -29.39 9.90
CA VAL A 271 -3.67 -29.55 8.78
C VAL A 271 -2.59 -28.46 8.74
N ASP A 272 -2.83 -27.29 9.32
CA ASP A 272 -1.85 -26.21 9.45
C ASP A 272 -1.95 -25.52 10.82
N ASP A 273 -0.94 -25.73 11.67
CA ASP A 273 -0.89 -25.17 13.03
C ASP A 273 -0.19 -23.80 13.11
N THR A 274 0.33 -23.27 11.99
CA THR A 274 1.26 -22.14 11.97
C THR A 274 0.72 -20.87 11.31
N THR A 275 0.06 -21.00 10.16
CA THR A 275 -0.38 -19.84 9.37
C THR A 275 -1.42 -19.02 10.12
N ILE A 276 -1.37 -17.69 10.01
CA ILE A 276 -2.26 -16.79 10.75
C ILE A 276 -3.70 -16.92 10.24
N VAL A 277 -4.66 -17.12 11.14
CA VAL A 277 -6.09 -17.06 10.81
C VAL A 277 -6.57 -15.62 11.02
N MET A 278 -6.97 -14.98 9.94
CA MET A 278 -7.51 -13.63 9.94
C MET A 278 -9.03 -13.66 9.92
N PHE A 279 -9.64 -12.78 10.70
CA PHE A 279 -11.09 -12.76 10.86
C PHE A 279 -11.62 -11.34 10.83
N GLU A 280 -12.77 -11.17 10.19
CA GLU A 280 -13.51 -9.91 10.12
C GLU A 280 -14.78 -9.99 10.97
N GLY A 281 -15.24 -8.83 11.43
CA GLY A 281 -16.59 -8.59 11.93
C GLY A 281 -17.44 -7.87 10.89
N SER A 282 -18.66 -7.48 11.26
CA SER A 282 -19.50 -6.75 10.31
C SER A 282 -18.87 -5.41 9.92
N THR A 283 -18.95 -5.05 8.63
CA THR A 283 -18.20 -3.91 8.08
C THR A 283 -18.61 -2.56 8.65
N TYR A 284 -19.77 -2.44 9.31
CA TYR A 284 -20.21 -1.20 9.93
C TYR A 284 -19.96 -1.13 11.45
N ASP A 285 -19.28 -2.13 12.02
CA ASP A 285 -19.04 -2.19 13.45
C ASP A 285 -18.05 -1.11 13.93
N ILE A 286 -18.53 -0.30 14.88
CA ILE A 286 -17.69 0.72 15.55
C ILE A 286 -16.60 0.03 16.37
N LEU A 287 -16.99 -0.97 17.18
CA LEU A 287 -16.13 -1.89 17.91
C LEU A 287 -16.64 -3.30 17.63
N ALA A 288 -15.73 -4.26 17.47
CA ALA A 288 -16.10 -5.63 17.17
C ALA A 288 -16.69 -6.32 18.41
N GLY A 289 -17.64 -7.22 18.18
CA GLY A 289 -18.42 -7.83 19.25
C GLY A 289 -17.87 -9.15 19.81
N PHE A 290 -16.83 -9.70 19.19
CA PHE A 290 -16.22 -10.98 19.58
C PHE A 290 -15.82 -11.01 21.07
N ASN A 291 -16.09 -12.12 21.75
CA ASN A 291 -15.58 -12.39 23.09
C ASN A 291 -14.10 -12.79 23.05
N ASN A 292 -13.71 -13.55 22.03
CA ASN A 292 -12.34 -14.03 21.82
C ASN A 292 -12.01 -14.13 20.34
N VAL A 293 -10.72 -14.22 20.02
CA VAL A 293 -10.26 -14.54 18.66
C VAL A 293 -10.59 -15.99 18.28
N PRO A 294 -10.61 -16.35 16.99
CA PRO A 294 -10.80 -17.73 16.55
C PRO A 294 -9.80 -18.69 17.22
N GLY A 295 -10.29 -19.75 17.85
CA GLY A 295 -9.46 -20.72 18.59
C GLY A 295 -8.85 -20.21 19.90
N GLY A 296 -9.07 -18.93 20.25
CA GLY A 296 -8.64 -18.33 21.51
C GLY A 296 -7.13 -18.05 21.66
N ASP A 297 -6.34 -18.26 20.61
CA ASP A 297 -4.92 -17.93 20.58
C ASP A 297 -4.66 -16.69 19.72
N GLY A 298 -4.50 -15.55 20.39
CA GLY A 298 -4.18 -14.26 19.78
C GLY A 298 -2.86 -14.21 19.03
N SER A 299 -1.94 -15.13 19.33
CA SER A 299 -0.65 -15.23 18.64
C SER A 299 -0.75 -15.93 17.29
N LYS A 300 -1.87 -16.61 17.01
CA LYS A 300 -2.14 -17.34 15.76
C LYS A 300 -3.24 -16.69 14.92
N THR A 301 -3.70 -15.51 15.34
CA THR A 301 -4.82 -14.81 14.72
C THR A 301 -4.48 -13.34 14.50
N ALA A 302 -5.19 -12.70 13.57
CA ALA A 302 -5.18 -11.25 13.40
C ALA A 302 -6.58 -10.75 12.99
N HIS A 303 -6.95 -9.56 13.42
CA HIS A 303 -8.21 -8.94 13.03
C HIS A 303 -8.04 -8.27 11.65
N SER A 304 -8.64 -8.83 10.61
CA SER A 304 -8.77 -8.18 9.30
C SER A 304 -9.96 -7.22 9.34
N TYR A 305 -9.84 -6.06 8.70
CA TYR A 305 -10.92 -5.07 8.70
C TYR A 305 -10.82 -4.10 7.53
N HIS A 306 -11.97 -3.51 7.18
CA HIS A 306 -12.09 -2.57 6.06
C HIS A 306 -12.28 -1.13 6.52
N TYR A 307 -11.99 -0.19 5.62
CA TYR A 307 -12.41 1.19 5.75
C TYR A 307 -13.03 1.72 4.45
N TYR A 308 -14.33 1.98 4.54
CA TYR A 308 -15.08 2.78 3.58
C TYR A 308 -16.00 3.75 4.31
N LYS A 309 -16.28 4.89 3.71
CA LYS A 309 -17.19 5.90 4.29
C LYS A 309 -18.23 6.32 3.25
N PRO A 310 -19.46 5.78 3.28
CA PRO A 310 -20.02 4.73 4.17
C PRO A 310 -19.39 3.33 3.97
N PRO A 311 -19.61 2.34 4.88
CA PRO A 311 -20.55 2.35 6.00
C PRO A 311 -20.00 2.97 7.28
N GLN A 312 -18.69 3.27 7.35
CA GLN A 312 -18.12 3.89 8.55
C GLN A 312 -18.57 5.33 8.71
N ILE A 313 -19.06 5.66 9.90
CA ILE A 313 -19.54 7.00 10.23
C ILE A 313 -18.40 7.98 10.54
N SER A 314 -17.25 7.47 10.99
CA SER A 314 -16.06 8.25 11.34
C SER A 314 -14.98 8.22 10.25
N GLY A 315 -13.98 9.10 10.33
CA GLY A 315 -12.80 9.04 9.45
C GLY A 315 -11.87 7.87 9.79
N ILE A 316 -10.94 7.58 8.87
CA ILE A 316 -10.01 6.43 8.94
C ILE A 316 -9.22 6.36 10.25
N GLU A 317 -8.76 7.49 10.77
CA GLU A 317 -7.99 7.51 12.02
C GLU A 317 -8.81 7.02 13.21
N THR A 318 -10.11 7.34 13.25
CA THR A 318 -11.00 6.84 14.30
C THR A 318 -11.24 5.34 14.13
N THR A 319 -11.44 4.89 12.89
CA THR A 319 -11.61 3.46 12.58
C THR A 319 -10.38 2.67 13.04
N ILE A 320 -9.18 3.05 12.62
CA ILE A 320 -7.93 2.38 13.03
C ILE A 320 -7.77 2.37 14.55
N LYS A 321 -8.04 3.49 15.25
CA LYS A 321 -7.99 3.52 16.71
C LYS A 321 -8.97 2.55 17.36
N ASN A 322 -10.15 2.36 16.80
CA ASN A 322 -11.11 1.40 17.30
C ASN A 322 -10.65 -0.04 17.06
N ARG A 323 -10.07 -0.34 15.90
CA ARG A 323 -9.50 -1.66 15.61
C ARG A 323 -8.32 -1.99 16.51
N ILE A 324 -7.47 -1.01 16.84
CA ILE A 324 -6.40 -1.17 17.84
C ILE A 324 -6.95 -1.47 19.25
N LYS A 325 -8.06 -0.82 19.65
CA LYS A 325 -8.72 -1.14 20.93
C LYS A 325 -9.22 -2.59 20.94
N ASP A 326 -9.81 -3.04 19.84
CA ASP A 326 -10.27 -4.43 19.73
C ASP A 326 -9.09 -5.41 19.72
N ALA A 327 -8.03 -5.15 18.97
CA ALA A 327 -6.80 -5.94 18.99
C ALA A 327 -6.20 -6.02 20.40
N THR A 328 -6.23 -4.93 21.16
CA THR A 328 -5.78 -4.90 22.57
C THR A 328 -6.66 -5.78 23.46
N ARG A 329 -7.99 -5.65 23.33
CA ARG A 329 -8.97 -6.40 24.11
C ARG A 329 -8.92 -7.90 23.82
N LEU A 330 -8.82 -8.25 22.55
CA LEU A 330 -8.77 -9.62 22.03
C LEU A 330 -7.34 -10.21 22.09
N LYS A 331 -6.33 -9.42 22.48
CA LYS A 331 -4.91 -9.80 22.58
C LYS A 331 -4.36 -10.35 21.25
N THR A 332 -4.56 -9.64 20.17
CA THR A 332 -4.15 -10.01 18.81
C THR A 332 -3.59 -8.81 18.05
N GLY A 333 -3.30 -8.96 16.76
CA GLY A 333 -2.88 -7.91 15.84
C GLY A 333 -4.02 -7.48 14.90
N GLY A 334 -3.72 -6.57 13.98
CA GLY A 334 -4.70 -6.11 12.99
C GLY A 334 -4.06 -5.78 11.65
N ILE A 335 -4.88 -5.83 10.60
CA ILE A 335 -4.50 -5.46 9.23
C ILE A 335 -5.71 -4.82 8.52
N LEU A 336 -5.49 -3.68 7.86
CA LEU A 336 -6.49 -2.99 7.04
C LEU A 336 -6.56 -3.69 5.67
N THR A 337 -7.47 -4.65 5.52
CA THR A 337 -7.54 -5.52 4.33
C THR A 337 -8.16 -4.85 3.11
N GLU A 338 -8.88 -3.74 3.32
CA GLU A 338 -9.55 -3.05 2.23
C GLU A 338 -9.82 -1.56 2.52
N PHE A 339 -9.58 -0.72 1.52
CA PHE A 339 -9.94 0.69 1.48
C PHE A 339 -9.84 1.23 0.05
N GLU A 340 -10.44 2.40 -0.18
CA GLU A 340 -10.49 3.05 -1.49
C GLU A 340 -9.11 3.31 -2.13
N MET A 341 -8.95 2.84 -3.37
CA MET A 341 -7.80 3.11 -4.24
C MET A 341 -8.21 3.20 -5.71
N TRP A 342 -9.18 4.04 -6.01
CA TRP A 342 -9.66 4.30 -7.38
C TRP A 342 -9.95 5.79 -7.61
N GLY A 343 -10.36 6.13 -8.84
CA GLY A 343 -10.78 7.47 -9.19
C GLY A 343 -9.63 8.45 -9.49
N SER A 344 -9.99 9.72 -9.72
CA SER A 344 -9.05 10.77 -10.14
C SER A 344 -8.38 11.50 -8.96
N SER A 345 -8.97 11.42 -7.77
CA SER A 345 -8.45 12.07 -6.57
C SER A 345 -7.61 11.09 -5.76
N THR A 346 -6.43 11.52 -5.30
CA THR A 346 -5.57 10.73 -4.41
C THR A 346 -5.73 11.09 -2.93
N ALA A 347 -6.59 12.06 -2.59
CA ALA A 347 -6.68 12.59 -1.22
C ALA A 347 -7.10 11.53 -0.19
N GLY A 348 -8.18 10.79 -0.46
CA GLY A 348 -8.67 9.71 0.41
C GLY A 348 -7.66 8.55 0.52
N PRO A 349 -7.20 7.98 -0.61
CA PRO A 349 -6.20 6.92 -0.58
C PRO A 349 -4.90 7.32 0.15
N LEU A 350 -4.40 8.54 -0.06
CA LEU A 350 -3.21 9.06 0.64
C LEU A 350 -3.45 9.23 2.15
N GLU A 351 -4.64 9.71 2.55
CA GLU A 351 -5.00 9.79 3.96
C GLU A 351 -4.98 8.40 4.60
N ALA A 352 -5.58 7.40 3.93
CA ALA A 352 -5.64 6.04 4.44
C ALA A 352 -4.26 5.43 4.68
N VAL A 353 -3.36 5.45 3.70
CA VAL A 353 -2.01 4.88 3.85
C VAL A 353 -1.16 5.64 4.87
N ARG A 354 -1.29 6.97 4.96
CA ARG A 354 -0.56 7.78 5.96
C ARG A 354 -1.01 7.47 7.38
N VAL A 355 -2.31 7.30 7.59
CA VAL A 355 -2.85 6.97 8.91
C VAL A 355 -2.52 5.52 9.27
N ALA A 356 -2.56 4.59 8.31
CA ALA A 356 -2.09 3.21 8.52
C ALA A 356 -0.61 3.19 8.95
N ASP A 357 0.28 3.89 8.22
CA ASP A 357 1.70 4.05 8.56
C ASP A 357 1.88 4.62 9.98
N LYS A 358 1.14 5.68 10.33
CA LYS A 358 1.20 6.35 11.65
C LYS A 358 0.95 5.38 12.81
N TYR A 359 0.13 4.35 12.60
CA TYR A 359 -0.24 3.37 13.61
C TYR A 359 0.36 1.97 13.36
N LEU A 360 1.35 1.86 12.47
CA LEU A 360 1.97 0.59 12.08
C LEU A 360 0.95 -0.49 11.66
N GLN A 361 -0.18 -0.07 11.08
CA GLN A 361 -1.16 -1.00 10.55
C GLN A 361 -0.73 -1.37 9.13
N SER A 362 -0.54 -2.67 8.89
CA SER A 362 -0.38 -3.19 7.54
C SER A 362 -1.67 -2.98 6.75
N TRP A 363 -1.58 -2.93 5.43
CA TRP A 363 -2.74 -2.63 4.58
C TRP A 363 -2.70 -3.29 3.20
N THR A 364 -3.87 -3.60 2.67
CA THR A 364 -4.10 -3.95 1.26
C THR A 364 -5.18 -3.04 0.68
N ALA A 365 -4.87 -2.34 -0.40
CA ALA A 365 -5.82 -1.41 -1.03
C ALA A 365 -6.76 -2.13 -2.02
N TRP A 366 -7.96 -1.59 -2.24
CA TRP A 366 -8.90 -2.09 -3.24
C TRP A 366 -8.86 -1.22 -4.51
N SER A 367 -8.37 -1.72 -5.64
CA SER A 367 -7.70 -3.01 -5.89
C SER A 367 -6.76 -2.87 -7.11
N TYR A 368 -5.98 -3.91 -7.44
CA TYR A 368 -4.97 -3.85 -8.52
C TYR A 368 -5.58 -3.50 -9.88
N GLU A 369 -6.73 -4.07 -10.18
CA GLU A 369 -7.59 -3.80 -11.34
C GLU A 369 -8.08 -2.35 -11.47
N GLU A 370 -8.20 -1.60 -10.37
CA GLU A 370 -8.58 -0.18 -10.39
C GLU A 370 -7.43 0.73 -10.85
N LEU A 371 -6.21 0.20 -10.93
CA LEU A 371 -5.07 0.93 -11.47
C LEU A 371 -5.14 1.09 -12.99
N PHE A 372 -6.02 0.38 -13.69
CA PHE A 372 -6.05 0.35 -15.15
C PHE A 372 -7.34 0.97 -15.70
N ASP A 373 -7.23 1.65 -16.84
CA ASP A 373 -8.42 2.08 -17.59
C ASP A 373 -9.09 0.87 -18.23
N ARG A 374 -10.14 0.36 -17.57
CA ARG A 374 -10.93 -0.76 -18.08
C ARG A 374 -11.70 -0.43 -19.35
N SER A 375 -12.04 0.84 -19.55
CA SER A 375 -12.83 1.29 -20.71
C SER A 375 -12.00 1.35 -22.00
N ASN A 376 -10.73 1.71 -21.87
CA ASN A 376 -9.78 1.83 -22.98
C ASN A 376 -8.74 0.70 -23.02
N MET A 377 -8.83 -0.28 -22.11
CA MET A 377 -7.89 -1.39 -21.93
C MET A 377 -6.43 -0.92 -21.92
N THR A 378 -6.14 0.18 -21.22
CA THR A 378 -4.77 0.70 -21.17
C THR A 378 -3.84 -0.34 -20.55
N SER A 379 -2.67 -0.52 -21.14
CA SER A 379 -1.72 -1.54 -20.67
C SER A 379 -0.76 -1.05 -19.57
N VAL A 380 -1.03 0.12 -18.97
CA VAL A 380 -0.20 0.74 -17.94
C VAL A 380 -1.05 1.26 -16.78
N PRO A 381 -0.57 1.17 -15.52
CA PRO A 381 -1.23 1.76 -14.36
C PRO A 381 -1.37 3.29 -14.45
N TYR A 382 -2.45 3.82 -13.88
CA TYR A 382 -2.65 5.25 -13.67
C TYR A 382 -1.52 5.83 -12.79
N PRO A 383 -0.71 6.77 -13.29
CA PRO A 383 0.45 7.27 -12.56
C PRO A 383 0.11 7.89 -11.19
N HIS A 384 -1.05 8.55 -11.06
CA HIS A 384 -1.44 9.19 -9.80
C HIS A 384 -1.81 8.18 -8.72
N LEU A 385 -2.49 7.08 -9.05
CA LEU A 385 -2.80 5.99 -8.11
C LEU A 385 -1.56 5.16 -7.80
N ALA A 386 -0.76 4.83 -8.81
CA ALA A 386 0.50 4.11 -8.64
C ALA A 386 1.43 4.81 -7.63
N ARG A 387 1.42 6.16 -7.62
CA ARG A 387 2.18 6.96 -6.67
C ARG A 387 1.73 6.79 -5.21
N VAL A 388 0.45 6.52 -4.96
CA VAL A 388 -0.06 6.30 -3.60
C VAL A 388 0.52 5.01 -3.02
N TYR A 389 0.62 3.95 -3.84
CA TYR A 389 1.27 2.69 -3.46
C TYR A 389 2.78 2.84 -3.27
N ALA A 390 3.43 3.57 -4.19
CA ALA A 390 4.87 3.67 -4.31
C ALA A 390 5.52 4.42 -3.12
N ARG A 391 5.56 3.79 -1.96
CA ARG A 391 6.06 4.34 -0.69
C ARG A 391 7.30 3.56 -0.25
N THR A 392 8.24 4.26 0.37
CA THR A 392 9.33 3.59 1.10
C THR A 392 8.85 3.23 2.49
N PHE A 393 9.04 1.97 2.89
CA PHE A 393 8.61 1.48 4.19
C PHE A 393 9.49 0.34 4.68
N VAL A 394 9.45 0.11 5.99
CA VAL A 394 10.14 -1.01 6.62
C VAL A 394 9.35 -2.28 6.37
N GLU A 395 9.94 -3.24 5.68
CA GLU A 395 9.33 -4.57 5.52
C GLU A 395 9.63 -5.46 6.72
N ALA A 396 10.81 -5.34 7.32
CA ALA A 396 11.22 -6.14 8.47
C ALA A 396 12.14 -5.36 9.41
N THR A 397 11.94 -5.47 10.73
CA THR A 397 12.95 -5.05 11.72
C THR A 397 13.46 -6.25 12.51
N ALA A 398 14.76 -6.30 12.76
CA ALA A 398 15.38 -7.29 13.65
C ALA A 398 15.12 -6.92 15.13
N GLY A 399 13.85 -6.78 15.50
CA GLY A 399 13.39 -6.23 16.76
C GLY A 399 11.92 -5.86 16.68
N ILE A 400 11.45 -5.01 17.59
CA ILE A 400 10.05 -4.53 17.61
C ILE A 400 9.99 -3.12 17.05
N THR A 401 9.29 -2.92 15.94
CA THR A 401 9.11 -1.59 15.33
C THR A 401 8.32 -0.67 16.27
N LYS A 402 8.70 0.60 16.35
CA LYS A 402 8.09 1.59 17.24
C LYS A 402 7.38 2.70 16.50
N ALA A 403 7.97 3.21 15.43
CA ALA A 403 7.35 4.22 14.59
C ALA A 403 7.99 4.23 13.20
N THR A 404 7.25 4.78 12.25
CA THR A 404 7.65 4.94 10.85
C THR A 404 7.05 6.22 10.30
N TYR A 405 7.69 6.81 9.29
CA TYR A 405 7.14 7.95 8.56
C TYR A 405 7.78 8.04 7.18
N PHE A 406 6.92 8.26 6.19
CA PHE A 406 7.31 8.52 4.80
C PHE A 406 6.85 9.92 4.39
N GLU A 407 7.77 10.71 3.86
CA GLU A 407 7.51 12.04 3.33
C GLU A 407 7.29 11.97 1.80
N ASP A 408 6.03 12.06 1.36
CA ASP A 408 5.55 11.82 -0.01
C ASP A 408 6.18 12.68 -1.12
N SER A 409 6.91 13.71 -0.72
CA SER A 409 7.40 14.76 -1.59
C SER A 409 8.88 14.68 -1.89
N THR A 410 9.64 14.29 -0.88
CA THR A 410 11.09 14.17 -0.92
C THR A 410 11.48 12.70 -1.02
N GLY A 411 10.56 11.78 -0.68
CA GLY A 411 10.85 10.38 -0.48
C GLY A 411 11.68 10.12 0.79
N ARG A 412 11.83 11.09 1.70
CA ARG A 412 12.54 10.82 2.96
C ARG A 412 11.71 9.85 3.79
N TYR A 413 12.40 8.85 4.32
CA TYR A 413 11.82 7.83 5.15
C TYR A 413 12.60 7.73 6.46
N TRP A 414 11.90 7.45 7.55
CA TRP A 414 12.54 7.01 8.79
C TRP A 414 11.72 5.94 9.49
N VAL A 415 12.42 5.09 10.23
CA VAL A 415 11.87 4.03 11.06
C VAL A 415 12.66 3.94 12.36
N SER A 416 11.97 3.66 13.47
CA SER A 416 12.61 3.30 14.73
C SER A 416 12.12 1.96 15.25
N TRP A 417 13.00 1.23 15.93
CA TRP A 417 12.69 -0.06 16.53
C TRP A 417 13.55 -0.33 17.77
N THR A 418 13.02 -1.15 18.68
CA THR A 418 13.79 -1.70 19.80
C THR A 418 14.57 -2.91 19.30
N ALA A 419 15.90 -2.83 19.30
CA ALA A 419 16.77 -3.85 18.75
C ALA A 419 16.70 -5.18 19.50
N ASN A 420 16.71 -6.28 18.77
CA ASN A 420 16.97 -7.62 19.31
C ASN A 420 18.19 -8.22 18.60
N THR A 421 19.36 -8.15 19.24
CA THR A 421 20.64 -8.57 18.62
C THR A 421 20.81 -10.10 18.56
N ALA A 422 19.89 -10.86 19.14
CA ALA A 422 19.82 -12.31 18.96
C ALA A 422 19.35 -12.67 17.53
N ILE A 423 18.52 -11.84 16.90
CA ILE A 423 18.07 -12.01 15.52
C ILE A 423 19.25 -11.78 14.57
N LYS A 424 19.56 -12.78 13.75
CA LYS A 424 20.69 -12.73 12.79
C LYS A 424 20.27 -12.34 11.39
N ALA A 425 19.01 -12.59 11.02
CA ALA A 425 18.46 -12.09 9.78
C ALA A 425 18.48 -10.55 9.76
N PRO A 426 18.78 -9.94 8.61
CA PRO A 426 18.77 -8.48 8.51
C PRO A 426 17.36 -7.92 8.62
N GLY A 427 17.26 -6.69 9.11
CA GLY A 427 16.10 -5.84 8.84
C GLY A 427 16.03 -5.49 7.35
N LEU A 428 14.84 -5.23 6.84
CA LEU A 428 14.56 -4.94 5.45
C LEU A 428 13.78 -3.63 5.34
N ILE A 429 14.24 -2.72 4.49
CA ILE A 429 13.44 -1.56 4.08
C ILE A 429 13.24 -1.67 2.57
N ARG A 430 12.00 -1.51 2.13
CA ARG A 430 11.65 -1.42 0.73
C ARG A 430 11.69 0.02 0.29
N ILE A 431 12.37 0.29 -0.81
CA ILE A 431 12.59 1.60 -1.42
C ILE A 431 11.97 1.64 -2.82
N VAL A 432 11.78 2.85 -3.33
CA VAL A 432 11.17 3.10 -4.64
C VAL A 432 12.14 3.91 -5.51
N PRO A 433 13.16 3.28 -6.11
CA PRO A 433 14.23 4.02 -6.79
C PRO A 433 13.73 4.86 -7.96
N LYS A 434 12.87 4.28 -8.80
CA LYS A 434 12.32 4.95 -10.00
C LYS A 434 11.60 6.25 -9.63
N SER A 435 10.86 6.25 -8.52
CA SER A 435 10.01 7.37 -8.15
C SER A 435 10.66 8.38 -7.20
N TYR A 436 11.52 7.94 -6.27
CA TYR A 436 12.03 8.81 -5.20
C TYR A 436 13.55 8.84 -5.07
N TYR A 437 14.26 7.84 -5.59
CA TYR A 437 15.71 7.73 -5.45
C TYR A 437 16.44 7.49 -6.79
N PRO A 438 16.16 8.27 -7.84
CA PRO A 438 16.76 8.05 -9.17
C PRO A 438 18.29 8.28 -9.18
N ASP A 439 18.81 9.00 -8.19
CA ASP A 439 20.24 9.24 -7.99
C ASP A 439 20.86 8.34 -6.91
N GLY A 440 20.10 7.38 -6.40
CA GLY A 440 20.47 6.55 -5.25
C GLY A 440 20.05 7.15 -3.90
N ILE A 441 20.46 6.45 -2.85
CA ILE A 441 20.07 6.73 -1.47
C ILE A 441 21.30 6.99 -0.58
N ARG A 442 21.04 7.58 0.58
CA ARG A 442 21.91 7.51 1.75
C ARG A 442 21.12 7.05 2.96
N ILE A 443 21.80 6.38 3.88
CA ILE A 443 21.20 5.90 5.13
C ILE A 443 21.92 6.54 6.31
N ILE A 444 21.14 7.12 7.21
CA ILE A 444 21.61 7.72 8.46
C ILE A 444 21.02 6.90 9.61
N THR A 445 21.83 6.58 10.62
CA THR A 445 21.38 5.81 11.78
C THR A 445 21.70 6.54 13.07
N GLU A 446 20.83 6.37 14.06
CA GLU A 446 21.00 6.84 15.43
C GLU A 446 20.71 5.67 16.39
N PRO A 447 21.64 5.27 17.27
CA PRO A 447 23.02 5.77 17.37
C PRO A 447 23.86 5.51 16.10
N PRO A 448 24.90 6.30 15.81
CA PRO A 448 25.71 6.10 14.62
C PRO A 448 26.52 4.80 14.70
N ASN A 449 26.75 4.16 13.54
CA ASN A 449 27.57 2.94 13.38
C ASN A 449 27.03 1.65 14.04
N VAL A 450 25.77 1.63 14.50
CA VAL A 450 25.13 0.42 15.04
C VAL A 450 24.53 -0.48 13.95
N ILE A 451 24.39 0.06 12.72
CA ILE A 451 23.90 -0.64 11.54
C ILE A 451 24.90 -0.51 10.40
N LYS A 452 25.15 -1.62 9.71
CA LYS A 452 25.71 -1.66 8.35
C LYS A 452 24.58 -1.97 7.38
N TRP A 453 24.62 -1.41 6.18
CA TRP A 453 23.61 -1.67 5.17
C TRP A 453 24.23 -2.10 3.84
N LYS A 454 23.44 -2.82 3.05
CA LYS A 454 23.72 -3.15 1.65
C LYS A 454 22.41 -3.27 0.87
N SER A 455 22.43 -3.02 -0.43
CA SER A 455 21.30 -3.35 -1.31
C SER A 455 21.21 -4.86 -1.48
N GLU A 456 20.00 -5.40 -1.39
CA GLU A 456 19.70 -6.79 -1.76
C GLU A 456 19.34 -6.88 -3.23
N ASN A 457 18.45 -5.99 -3.65
CA ASN A 457 18.04 -5.81 -5.03
C ASN A 457 17.72 -4.32 -5.25
N GLU A 458 17.12 -3.98 -6.38
CA GLU A 458 16.78 -2.59 -6.72
C GLU A 458 15.79 -1.96 -5.72
N ASN A 459 14.83 -2.72 -5.18
CA ASN A 459 13.79 -2.22 -4.30
C ASN A 459 14.05 -2.50 -2.81
N VAL A 460 15.04 -3.29 -2.42
CA VAL A 460 15.21 -3.73 -1.02
C VAL A 460 16.62 -3.48 -0.51
N ILE A 461 16.69 -2.88 0.68
CA ILE A 461 17.93 -2.70 1.44
C ILE A 461 17.92 -3.56 2.69
N GLN A 462 19.08 -4.15 3.01
CA GLN A 462 19.30 -4.92 4.22
C GLN A 462 20.00 -4.08 5.28
N LEU A 463 19.52 -4.18 6.51
CA LEU A 463 20.10 -3.56 7.71
C LEU A 463 20.65 -4.65 8.62
N HIS A 464 21.97 -4.67 8.81
CA HIS A 464 22.70 -5.63 9.63
C HIS A 464 23.21 -4.96 10.89
N TYR A 465 22.98 -5.57 12.06
CA TYR A 465 23.61 -5.11 13.29
C TYR A 465 25.12 -5.20 13.22
N THR A 466 25.79 -4.18 13.76
CA THR A 466 27.22 -4.26 14.07
C THR A 466 27.43 -4.81 15.47
N ASP A 467 28.69 -5.07 15.81
CA ASP A 467 29.15 -5.38 17.16
C ASP A 467 28.87 -4.25 18.18
N LYS A 468 28.61 -3.03 17.71
CA LYS A 468 28.21 -1.89 18.55
C LYS A 468 26.72 -1.85 18.87
N ALA A 469 25.90 -2.68 18.23
CA ALA A 469 24.48 -2.74 18.53
C ALA A 469 24.25 -3.41 19.90
N VAL A 470 23.43 -2.79 20.74
CA VAL A 470 23.08 -3.30 22.06
C VAL A 470 21.64 -3.83 22.05
N ASN A 471 21.42 -5.00 22.62
CA ASN A 471 20.08 -5.57 22.78
C ASN A 471 19.17 -4.65 23.59
N GLY A 472 17.94 -4.42 23.12
CA GLY A 472 16.95 -3.57 23.78
C GLY A 472 17.14 -2.07 23.53
N GLN A 473 18.20 -1.62 22.84
CA GLN A 473 18.37 -0.20 22.53
C GLN A 473 17.39 0.25 21.44
N LEU A 474 16.96 1.51 21.51
CA LEU A 474 16.21 2.13 20.42
C LEU A 474 17.19 2.47 19.29
N ILE A 475 16.90 2.02 18.07
CA ILE A 475 17.62 2.41 16.86
C ILE A 475 16.65 3.13 15.94
N THR A 476 17.12 4.20 15.32
CA THR A 476 16.44 4.88 14.22
C THR A 476 17.29 4.77 12.96
N ALA A 477 16.67 4.44 11.83
CA ALA A 477 17.29 4.53 10.51
C ALA A 477 16.47 5.48 9.63
N SER A 478 17.15 6.34 8.88
CA SER A 478 16.54 7.22 7.88
C SER A 478 17.12 6.93 6.51
N VAL A 479 16.24 6.61 5.56
CA VAL A 479 16.57 6.50 4.13
C VAL A 479 16.22 7.82 3.47
N GLN A 480 17.18 8.41 2.77
CA GLN A 480 17.03 9.71 2.13
C GLN A 480 17.56 9.66 0.70
N PRO A 481 17.07 10.56 -0.18
CA PRO A 481 17.74 10.78 -1.46
C PRO A 481 19.23 11.07 -1.26
N LEU A 482 20.07 10.55 -2.15
CA LEU A 482 21.53 10.69 -2.06
C LEU A 482 21.94 12.16 -1.95
N PHE A 483 21.38 13.00 -2.81
CA PHE A 483 21.56 14.44 -2.79
C PHE A 483 20.55 15.11 -1.84
N PRO A 484 20.93 16.18 -1.13
CA PRO A 484 19.97 16.93 -0.33
C PRO A 484 18.80 17.42 -1.20
N THR A 485 17.60 17.00 -0.80
CA THR A 485 16.35 17.22 -1.53
C THR A 485 15.28 17.72 -0.57
N GLY A 486 14.55 18.77 -0.94
CA GLY A 486 13.47 19.34 -0.12
C GLY A 486 13.10 20.77 -0.51
N PRO A 487 12.21 21.41 0.25
CA PRO A 487 11.84 22.80 0.02
C PRO A 487 13.00 23.76 0.33
N ILE A 488 13.07 24.84 -0.44
CA ILE A 488 13.95 25.99 -0.17
C ILE A 488 13.06 27.11 0.37
N MET A 489 13.24 27.49 1.64
CA MET A 489 12.31 28.39 2.34
C MET A 489 12.98 29.72 2.72
N ASN A 490 12.22 30.80 2.76
CA ASN A 490 12.70 32.08 3.29
C ASN A 490 12.01 32.40 4.62
N SER A 491 12.78 32.58 5.70
CA SER A 491 12.18 32.83 7.03
C SER A 491 11.54 34.22 7.14
N ALA A 492 12.04 35.22 6.42
CA ALA A 492 11.52 36.59 6.50
C ALA A 492 10.14 36.77 5.83
N SER A 493 9.79 35.86 4.92
CA SER A 493 8.47 35.80 4.29
C SER A 493 7.40 35.06 5.11
N GLY A 494 7.74 34.62 6.33
CA GLY A 494 6.91 33.72 7.13
C GLY A 494 7.10 32.25 6.76
N GLY A 495 8.24 31.88 6.16
CA GLY A 495 8.56 30.49 5.82
C GLY A 495 8.03 30.05 4.45
N LYS A 496 7.84 30.96 3.50
CA LYS A 496 7.37 30.63 2.15
C LYS A 496 8.46 29.94 1.32
N CYS A 497 8.01 29.14 0.37
CA CYS A 497 8.82 28.27 -0.47
C CYS A 497 9.19 28.93 -1.80
N MET A 498 10.35 28.53 -2.33
CA MET A 498 10.71 28.67 -3.73
C MET A 498 9.84 27.74 -4.58
N ASP A 499 9.11 28.30 -5.54
CA ASP A 499 8.02 27.63 -6.25
C ASP A 499 8.13 27.85 -7.77
N VAL A 500 7.89 26.80 -8.54
CA VAL A 500 7.72 26.91 -10.00
C VAL A 500 6.32 27.44 -10.31
N PHE A 501 6.25 28.64 -10.88
CA PHE A 501 4.98 29.35 -11.13
C PHE A 501 3.96 28.47 -11.86
N ASN A 502 2.74 28.40 -11.33
CA ASN A 502 1.62 27.58 -11.85
C ASN A 502 1.98 26.10 -12.08
N ALA A 503 2.97 25.57 -11.36
CA ALA A 503 3.45 24.19 -11.53
C ALA A 503 3.72 23.85 -13.03
N THR A 504 4.20 24.83 -13.79
CA THR A 504 4.37 24.72 -15.24
C THR A 504 5.82 24.38 -15.59
N VAL A 505 6.01 23.25 -16.26
CA VAL A 505 7.34 22.72 -16.60
C VAL A 505 7.67 23.05 -18.06
N LEU A 506 7.97 24.32 -18.31
CA LEU A 506 8.39 24.85 -19.61
C LEU A 506 9.67 25.69 -19.48
N PRO A 507 10.53 25.73 -20.51
CA PRO A 507 11.68 26.62 -20.53
C PRO A 507 11.28 28.09 -20.27
N ASN A 508 12.09 28.77 -19.47
CA ASN A 508 11.91 30.16 -19.04
C ASN A 508 10.71 30.42 -18.13
N ASN A 509 10.03 29.39 -17.61
CA ASN A 509 8.96 29.59 -16.63
C ASN A 509 9.54 30.25 -15.35
N PRO A 510 8.92 31.30 -14.79
CA PRO A 510 9.44 31.98 -13.61
C PRO A 510 9.45 31.10 -12.37
N VAL A 511 10.44 31.32 -11.51
CA VAL A 511 10.42 30.84 -10.12
C VAL A 511 10.00 31.99 -9.22
N ILE A 512 9.08 31.69 -8.31
CA ILE A 512 8.39 32.66 -7.46
C ILE A 512 8.50 32.27 -5.98
N LEU A 513 8.12 33.21 -5.12
CA LEU A 513 7.84 32.97 -3.71
C LEU A 513 6.36 32.61 -3.55
N PHE A 514 6.07 31.49 -2.91
CA PHE A 514 4.68 31.07 -2.65
C PHE A 514 4.56 30.38 -1.29
N LYS A 515 3.38 30.41 -0.68
CA LYS A 515 3.13 29.62 0.53
C LYS A 515 3.53 28.17 0.30
N CYS A 516 4.20 27.56 1.27
CA CYS A 516 4.47 26.13 1.19
C CYS A 516 3.13 25.40 1.29
N THR A 517 2.71 24.68 0.25
CA THR A 517 1.41 24.00 0.17
C THR A 517 1.44 22.60 0.79
N GLY A 518 2.39 22.37 1.69
CA GLY A 518 3.02 21.06 1.82
C GLY A 518 4.07 20.90 0.72
N PRO A 519 4.92 19.88 0.80
CA PRO A 519 5.97 19.73 -0.20
C PRO A 519 5.37 19.16 -1.51
N ASP A 520 4.68 20.00 -2.29
CA ASP A 520 4.27 19.66 -3.64
C ASP A 520 5.51 19.62 -4.56
N TRP A 521 5.49 18.77 -5.58
CA TRP A 521 6.66 18.53 -6.43
C TRP A 521 7.26 19.82 -7.02
N ASN A 522 6.43 20.83 -7.30
CA ASN A 522 6.85 22.13 -7.85
C ASN A 522 7.57 23.05 -6.84
N GLN A 523 7.68 22.62 -5.58
CA GLN A 523 8.40 23.30 -4.50
C GLN A 523 9.56 22.47 -3.94
N VAL A 524 9.81 21.27 -4.48
CA VAL A 524 10.88 20.38 -4.01
C VAL A 524 12.09 20.48 -4.93
N TRP A 525 13.22 20.85 -4.35
CA TRP A 525 14.47 21.09 -5.07
C TRP A 525 15.54 20.08 -4.65
N LYS A 526 16.29 19.61 -5.63
CA LYS A 526 17.41 18.66 -5.52
C LYS A 526 18.67 19.32 -6.04
N PHE A 527 19.80 18.91 -5.53
CA PHE A 527 20.85 19.87 -5.32
C PHE A 527 22.13 19.05 -5.57
N LYS A 528 22.54 19.06 -6.84
CA LYS A 528 23.33 18.00 -7.49
C LYS A 528 24.40 18.62 -8.36
N GLN A 529 25.67 18.33 -8.04
CA GLN A 529 26.83 18.74 -8.85
C GLN A 529 26.82 20.24 -9.21
N GLY A 530 26.62 21.10 -8.21
CA GLY A 530 26.56 22.56 -8.40
C GLY A 530 25.27 23.09 -9.02
N THR A 531 24.34 22.23 -9.44
CA THR A 531 23.01 22.64 -9.94
C THR A 531 21.94 22.56 -8.85
N ILE A 532 20.94 23.43 -8.95
CA ILE A 532 19.66 23.30 -8.25
C ILE A 532 18.66 22.82 -9.29
N GLN A 533 18.17 21.60 -9.12
CA GLN A 533 17.26 20.89 -10.01
C GLN A 533 15.89 20.83 -9.38
N LEU A 534 14.85 20.91 -10.21
CA LEU A 534 13.54 20.43 -9.78
C LEU A 534 13.68 18.94 -9.45
N ALA A 535 13.32 18.54 -8.23
CA ALA A 535 13.57 17.19 -7.75
C ALA A 535 12.81 16.16 -8.60
N PHE A 536 11.53 16.44 -8.87
CA PHE A 536 10.64 15.66 -9.71
C PHE A 536 9.70 16.61 -10.45
N ASP A 537 9.40 16.34 -11.73
CA ASP A 537 8.36 17.06 -12.47
C ASP A 537 6.96 16.46 -12.19
N LYS A 538 5.92 16.99 -12.86
CA LYS A 538 4.54 16.48 -12.76
C LYS A 538 4.39 15.00 -13.14
N ASP A 539 5.29 14.49 -14.00
CA ASP A 539 5.33 13.10 -14.46
C ASP A 539 6.31 12.27 -13.60
N ASN A 540 6.73 12.85 -12.46
CA ASN A 540 7.68 12.31 -11.50
C ASN A 540 9.08 12.01 -12.09
N ALA A 541 9.41 12.62 -13.23
CA ALA A 541 10.74 12.48 -13.81
C ALA A 541 11.73 13.43 -13.14
N SER A 542 12.95 12.94 -12.93
CA SER A 542 14.00 13.68 -12.23
C SER A 542 15.12 14.15 -13.15
N GLY A 543 15.81 15.23 -12.76
CA GLY A 543 17.00 15.72 -13.45
C GLY A 543 16.77 16.40 -14.81
N LYS A 544 15.52 16.62 -15.21
CA LYS A 544 15.19 17.29 -16.47
C LYS A 544 15.37 18.80 -16.42
N TYR A 545 15.03 19.45 -15.30
CA TYR A 545 14.97 20.90 -15.19
C TYR A 545 15.83 21.44 -14.05
N CYS A 546 16.51 22.53 -14.35
CA CYS A 546 17.46 23.22 -13.51
C CYS A 546 17.02 24.67 -13.31
N LEU A 547 17.29 25.19 -12.12
CA LEU A 547 17.25 26.61 -11.81
C LEU A 547 18.34 27.32 -12.61
N ASP A 548 17.96 28.38 -13.29
CA ASP A 548 18.79 29.09 -14.24
C ASP A 548 18.59 30.59 -14.09
N THR A 549 19.61 31.36 -14.45
CA THR A 549 19.49 32.82 -14.58
C THR A 549 19.45 33.21 -16.04
N LYS A 550 18.55 34.11 -16.41
CA LYS A 550 18.54 34.73 -17.74
C LYS A 550 18.64 36.26 -17.62
N PRO A 551 19.30 36.94 -18.57
CA PRO A 551 19.20 38.39 -18.69
C PRO A 551 17.73 38.82 -18.75
N GLY A 552 17.39 39.88 -18.02
CA GLY A 552 16.11 40.57 -18.18
C GLY A 552 16.13 41.42 -19.46
N ILE A 553 15.68 42.66 -19.34
CA ILE A 553 15.75 43.65 -20.41
C ILE A 553 17.16 44.28 -20.39
N PRO A 554 17.75 44.63 -21.55
CA PRO A 554 19.02 45.37 -21.58
C PRO A 554 18.97 46.60 -20.67
N GLY A 555 19.89 46.67 -19.69
CA GLY A 555 19.94 47.74 -18.68
C GLY A 555 19.52 47.31 -17.27
N ASP A 556 18.93 46.12 -17.11
CA ASP A 556 18.58 45.60 -15.78
C ASP A 556 19.84 45.31 -14.94
N LEU A 557 19.79 45.71 -13.66
CA LEU A 557 20.82 45.40 -12.66
C LEU A 557 20.63 44.01 -12.02
N PHE A 558 19.70 43.20 -12.53
CA PHE A 558 19.32 41.89 -12.02
C PHE A 558 19.14 40.89 -13.16
N LEU A 559 19.07 39.61 -12.82
CA LEU A 559 18.71 38.53 -13.75
C LEU A 559 17.39 37.89 -13.29
N ASP A 560 16.56 37.45 -14.22
CA ASP A 560 15.39 36.64 -13.89
C ASP A 560 15.86 35.24 -13.46
N VAL A 561 15.26 34.71 -12.38
CA VAL A 561 15.43 33.31 -11.98
C VAL A 561 14.29 32.47 -12.58
N VAL A 562 14.67 31.49 -13.39
CA VAL A 562 13.73 30.71 -14.19
C VAL A 562 14.05 29.23 -14.15
N LEU A 563 13.08 28.42 -14.57
CA LEU A 563 13.25 26.99 -14.83
C LEU A 563 13.65 26.75 -16.29
N ASN A 564 14.70 25.97 -16.53
CA ASN A 564 15.13 25.58 -17.87
C ASN A 564 15.62 24.13 -17.91
N PRO A 565 15.63 23.46 -19.08
CA PRO A 565 16.26 22.16 -19.21
C PRO A 565 17.70 22.17 -18.71
N CYS A 566 18.07 21.17 -17.92
CA CYS A 566 19.42 21.03 -17.40
C CYS A 566 20.43 20.88 -18.54
N LYS A 567 21.51 21.67 -18.50
CA LYS A 567 22.62 21.59 -19.47
C LYS A 567 23.94 21.44 -18.72
N THR A 568 24.62 20.31 -18.91
CA THR A 568 25.92 20.02 -18.29
C THR A 568 26.90 21.15 -18.53
N GLY A 569 27.51 21.66 -17.45
CA GLY A 569 28.53 22.71 -17.51
C GLY A 569 28.01 24.12 -17.82
N LYS A 570 26.70 24.35 -17.96
CA LYS A 570 26.16 25.70 -18.22
C LYS A 570 26.34 26.58 -16.97
N ALA A 571 27.21 27.59 -17.07
CA ALA A 571 27.59 28.44 -15.94
C ALA A 571 26.41 29.17 -15.26
N SER A 572 25.39 29.56 -16.01
CA SER A 572 24.19 30.23 -15.46
C SER A 572 23.28 29.29 -14.64
N GLN A 573 23.49 27.97 -14.73
CA GLN A 573 22.79 26.95 -13.93
C GLN A 573 23.64 26.44 -12.75
N GLN A 574 24.81 27.05 -12.52
CA GLN A 574 25.72 26.68 -11.44
C GLN A 574 25.53 27.62 -10.25
N TRP A 575 25.45 27.04 -9.06
CA TRP A 575 25.12 27.71 -7.81
C TRP A 575 26.06 27.24 -6.70
N LYS A 576 26.38 28.14 -5.78
CA LYS A 576 27.00 27.82 -4.48
C LYS A 576 26.17 28.41 -3.35
N THR A 577 26.30 27.86 -2.15
CA THR A 577 25.63 28.40 -0.97
C THR A 577 26.64 28.91 0.04
N THR A 578 26.23 29.89 0.84
CA THR A 578 27.03 30.40 1.97
C THR A 578 26.52 29.84 3.29
N PRO A 579 27.32 29.87 4.37
CA PRO A 579 26.85 29.51 5.71
C PRO A 579 25.68 30.37 6.21
N THR A 580 25.51 31.57 5.65
CA THR A 580 24.39 32.47 5.96
C THR A 580 23.11 32.14 5.19
N GLY A 581 23.11 31.12 4.31
CA GLY A 581 21.94 30.71 3.54
C GLY A 581 21.73 31.46 2.23
N ASN A 582 22.70 32.26 1.76
CA ASN A 582 22.61 32.85 0.43
C ASN A 582 22.84 31.77 -0.63
N ILE A 583 22.08 31.82 -1.73
CA ILE A 583 22.27 30.98 -2.91
C ILE A 583 22.84 31.88 -4.01
N VAL A 584 24.09 31.65 -4.40
CA VAL A 584 24.87 32.53 -5.28
C VAL A 584 25.06 31.86 -6.64
N ASN A 585 24.65 32.54 -7.70
CA ASN A 585 24.91 32.13 -9.07
C ASN A 585 26.40 32.29 -9.41
N ILE A 586 27.01 31.25 -9.96
CA ILE A 586 28.46 31.24 -10.23
C ILE A 586 28.83 32.16 -11.39
N ALA A 587 27.99 32.28 -12.42
CA ALA A 587 28.28 33.09 -13.59
C ALA A 587 28.24 34.60 -13.29
N SER A 588 27.26 35.05 -12.52
CA SER A 588 27.04 36.48 -12.22
C SER A 588 27.59 36.94 -10.87
N GLY A 589 27.78 36.02 -9.92
CA GLY A 589 28.07 36.35 -8.53
C GLY A 589 26.86 36.89 -7.75
N TYR A 590 25.66 36.86 -8.34
CA TYR A 590 24.42 37.38 -7.73
C TYR A 590 23.72 36.34 -6.85
N CYS A 591 23.02 36.82 -5.84
CA CYS A 591 22.25 36.04 -4.89
C CYS A 591 20.78 35.94 -5.32
N ILE A 592 20.15 34.78 -5.08
CA ILE A 592 18.69 34.66 -5.22
C ILE A 592 18.00 35.61 -4.23
N ASP A 593 17.15 36.48 -4.76
CA ASP A 593 16.52 37.62 -4.10
C ASP A 593 15.00 37.58 -4.31
N ILE A 594 14.23 37.81 -3.24
CA ILE A 594 12.80 38.09 -3.33
C ILE A 594 12.62 39.55 -3.77
N ASN A 595 12.13 39.74 -4.99
CA ASN A 595 12.07 41.05 -5.64
C ASN A 595 11.44 42.13 -4.74
N ALA A 596 12.18 43.23 -4.56
CA ALA A 596 11.78 44.39 -3.76
C ALA A 596 11.37 44.04 -2.31
N SER A 597 11.85 42.92 -1.75
CA SER A 597 11.40 42.39 -0.45
C SER A 597 9.88 42.22 -0.35
N ASN A 598 9.21 41.98 -1.47
CA ASN A 598 7.77 41.76 -1.51
C ASN A 598 7.46 40.31 -1.11
N TYR A 599 7.08 40.10 0.14
CA TYR A 599 6.80 38.75 0.66
C TYR A 599 5.42 38.21 0.30
N LYS A 600 4.71 38.78 -0.69
CA LYS A 600 3.42 38.28 -1.16
C LYS A 600 3.59 37.03 -2.04
N ASP A 601 2.58 36.18 -2.02
CA ASP A 601 2.50 35.00 -2.89
C ASP A 601 2.53 35.45 -4.36
N GLY A 602 3.29 34.75 -5.19
CA GLY A 602 3.45 35.09 -6.61
C GLY A 602 4.59 36.08 -6.90
N THR A 603 5.30 36.56 -5.89
CA THR A 603 6.44 37.47 -6.11
C THR A 603 7.56 36.72 -6.82
N LYS A 604 8.05 37.28 -7.94
CA LYS A 604 9.18 36.71 -8.69
C LYS A 604 10.46 36.69 -7.87
N LEU A 605 11.23 35.62 -8.02
CA LEU A 605 12.61 35.56 -7.56
C LEU A 605 13.53 36.06 -8.67
N LEU A 606 14.55 36.82 -8.27
CA LEU A 606 15.56 37.39 -9.15
C LEU A 606 16.95 36.97 -8.66
N ALA A 607 17.97 37.11 -9.50
CA ALA A 607 19.37 37.11 -9.05
C ALA A 607 19.83 38.57 -9.00
N TYR A 608 20.21 39.04 -7.81
CA TYR A 608 20.64 40.41 -7.57
C TYR A 608 21.93 40.49 -6.76
N THR A 609 22.56 41.66 -6.70
CA THR A 609 23.79 41.89 -5.93
C THR A 609 23.63 41.37 -4.50
N CYS A 610 24.55 40.48 -4.10
CA CYS A 610 24.54 39.88 -2.77
C CYS A 610 24.72 40.94 -1.68
N GLY A 611 23.75 41.06 -0.79
CA GLY A 611 23.81 41.95 0.36
C GLY A 611 24.37 41.27 1.62
N ASN A 612 24.79 42.08 2.60
CA ASN A 612 25.25 41.59 3.89
C ASN A 612 24.06 41.18 4.77
N LYS A 613 23.78 39.86 4.87
CA LYS A 613 22.68 39.28 5.66
C LYS A 613 21.30 39.87 5.32
N GLN A 614 21.08 40.22 4.05
CA GLN A 614 19.80 40.73 3.59
C GLN A 614 18.73 39.63 3.68
N LYS A 615 17.69 39.89 4.47
CA LYS A 615 16.66 38.90 4.82
C LYS A 615 15.92 38.31 3.61
N ASN A 616 15.72 39.10 2.55
CA ASN A 616 15.10 38.67 1.29
C ASN A 616 16.02 37.82 0.39
N GLN A 617 17.28 37.62 0.79
CA GLN A 617 18.28 36.79 0.07
C GLN A 617 18.79 35.58 0.87
N VAL A 618 18.28 35.39 2.09
CA VAL A 618 18.68 34.32 3.00
C VAL A 618 17.65 33.20 2.97
N TRP A 619 18.10 31.98 2.64
CA TRP A 619 17.26 30.82 2.43
C TRP A 619 17.64 29.69 3.40
N SER A 620 16.63 29.04 3.96
CA SER A 620 16.73 27.74 4.61
C SER A 620 16.78 26.68 3.53
N LEU A 621 17.85 25.90 3.52
CA LEU A 621 18.11 24.87 2.52
C LEU A 621 17.69 23.49 3.02
N PRO A 622 17.47 22.51 2.12
CA PRO A 622 17.24 21.14 2.53
C PRO A 622 18.44 20.58 3.32
N ASN A 623 18.18 20.06 4.52
CA ASN A 623 19.22 19.47 5.35
C ASN A 623 19.89 18.26 4.67
N GLY A 624 21.22 18.27 4.59
CA GLY A 624 22.00 17.13 4.14
C GLY A 624 23.50 17.37 4.32
N VAL A 625 23.97 17.07 5.53
CA VAL A 625 25.38 16.98 5.95
C VAL A 625 26.22 18.23 5.63
N ASP A 626 26.39 19.08 6.65
CA ASP A 626 27.52 20.00 6.82
C ASP A 626 27.90 20.91 5.64
N GLY A 627 26.94 21.61 5.04
CA GLY A 627 27.21 22.85 4.30
C GLY A 627 28.15 22.74 3.09
N VAL A 628 28.45 21.54 2.60
CA VAL A 628 29.28 21.33 1.41
C VAL A 628 28.46 20.60 0.34
N TRP A 629 28.10 21.35 -0.70
CA TRP A 629 27.58 20.86 -1.97
C TRP A 629 28.64 20.06 -2.74
N SER A 630 29.10 18.95 -2.21
CA SER A 630 29.77 17.91 -2.97
C SER A 630 29.86 16.65 -2.11
N ILE A 631 29.05 15.65 -2.41
CA ILE A 631 29.52 14.28 -2.18
C ILE A 631 30.56 14.06 -3.28
N ARG A 632 31.83 14.30 -2.98
CA ARG A 632 32.89 13.68 -3.78
C ARG A 632 32.82 12.20 -3.41
N VAL A 633 32.37 11.40 -4.37
CA VAL A 633 32.41 9.92 -4.31
C VAL A 633 33.84 9.49 -4.06
#